data_AF-A0A9J9QEZ1-F1
#
_entry.id   AF-A0A9J9QEZ1-F1
#
_cell.length_a   1.000
_cell.length_b   1.000
_cell.length_c   1.000
_cell.angle_alpha   90.00
_cell.angle_beta   90.00
_cell.angle_gamma   90.00
#
_symmetry.space_group_name_H-M   'P 1'
#
loop_
_entity.id
_entity.type
_entity.pdbx_description
1 polymer ?
#
loop_
_entity_poly.entity_id
_entity_poly.type
_entity_poly.pdbx_seq_one_letter_code
_entity_poly.pdbx_strand_id
1 'polypeptide(L)'
;MPIQSGDVKLLKSAVMADVPEGGGAPTGLVIADGVSNAIFPDISELDRAGGRVNLRKSFVQVGTDDTDTYFGANVIVAEPPQDERVSVTLFSTRKTFDTREQAQTRMEAYLNKGPEWAGYLFENHIAGQRVIQLFQRLSDAVPNVGQTLVLIENEGPPTQKEQYIRATAVSVVERSFTYNTDQDYKAAVVTVAISDALRFDFTGSPASRTFTRATNSTKTRDTVVADAGTYVGIVPLTQAANVGDFTIKGASIYTQLVPSAQTETPISFVPPYAAAGLPVPGAAPVSYTASHAWNTTLKFNLPGGCLPGSLSIVTDGVTIFDDAGLLKTASGTLGTIDYANGILSLNSGSMSNSKSITYTPAASLQRAPQSSEIAVTPESRSQSYVGTVNPVPQPGTLSISYMAQGRWYVLSDGGNGSLKGLDASYGAGTFNKNTGAFVVTLGALPDVGSSLILTWNVPTQETQQPTAALKASQALQLAPPEGKSVQPGTLTITWPHESGTGTRTASATTSGELSGAATGSLNVAQNLLSFAPNVLPPVGALLTVDYVAGPKQEDSFAHPSRDGQGKVPVTATLGSIEPGSLEIEWNTLTDTAVLGVYTLQQIQAMGLGLWNGVDPTQYARDDGAGNVLRAGQVIGSVNYATGAVQFQPDVTVKIPSPVYGAQRLGWASGVGQMFRLNYGGISYVDAPSLYPNDESGRVLLRYNSAGSTSNHSETFAFSPSFRLVPGVNAQVVTGTVLLAIAGNQPWGDNGQGTLREFTPSGWVTRGSINYLSGAVTLTSWSAGAANSITRASCVTTVGENISSEYVFRTGAAPLRPGSLSIQFARAVGGTQTVTADIDGTITASGVMGSVDYDTGLVRVRFGTVVTAAGNESEPWFDAENVRPDGKIFRPEPVAASSLRYSAVAYSYLPLDAALLGIDPVRLPSDGRVPIFRPGGFAVVGHTGRITASVSNGQTIDCARVRLSRVRVVGHNGVVIRTGYVTDLEAGTVTFTDVTGYSQPVTIEHRIEDMAVVRDVQINGEISFTRPLTHAYPLASPGDPASGSFVSSALVAGDLFARVNLVFDQSTWNGSWSDELIGSAATATFNHTQYPITVTNRGALTERWVVRMTNSTSFEVIGENVGVIATGNTSADCAPNNPATGVPYFRLPALGWGNGWATGNVLRFNTIGSQFPVWVVRTVQQGPESVPDDHFTLLIRGDVDTP
;
A
#
# COMPACT_ATOMS: atom_id res chain seq x y z
N MET A 1 -52.53 -29.84 15.00
CA MET A 1 -52.24 -30.39 16.35
C MET A 1 -50.93 -29.78 16.77
N PRO A 2 -50.76 -29.31 18.02
CA PRO A 2 -49.54 -28.60 18.38
C PRO A 2 -48.31 -29.45 18.07
N ILE A 3 -47.35 -28.85 17.34
CA ILE A 3 -46.08 -29.48 16.98
C ILE A 3 -45.36 -29.86 18.28
N GLN A 4 -45.03 -31.14 18.44
CA GLN A 4 -44.33 -31.65 19.62
C GLN A 4 -42.82 -31.74 19.36
N SER A 5 -42.02 -31.82 20.43
CA SER A 5 -40.57 -31.98 20.29
C SER A 5 -40.16 -33.22 19.48
N GLY A 6 -41.00 -34.27 19.43
CA GLY A 6 -40.75 -35.47 18.62
C GLY A 6 -41.03 -35.32 17.12
N ASP A 7 -41.74 -34.25 16.73
CA ASP A 7 -42.09 -33.98 15.32
C ASP A 7 -40.97 -33.27 14.56
N VAL A 8 -40.07 -32.57 15.26
CA VAL A 8 -38.89 -31.93 14.66
C VAL A 8 -37.76 -32.95 14.54
N LYS A 9 -37.34 -33.23 13.30
CA LYS A 9 -36.37 -34.30 13.00
C LYS A 9 -35.26 -33.80 12.09
N LEU A 10 -34.07 -34.39 12.27
CA LEU A 10 -32.96 -34.27 11.32
C LEU A 10 -32.94 -35.52 10.43
N LEU A 11 -33.02 -35.35 9.12
CA LEU A 11 -33.08 -36.45 8.15
C LEU A 11 -31.80 -36.56 7.33
N LYS A 12 -31.50 -37.80 6.90
CA LYS A 12 -30.41 -38.10 5.95
C LYS A 12 -30.78 -37.65 4.54
N SER A 13 -29.78 -37.18 3.80
CA SER A 13 -29.87 -37.09 2.33
C SER A 13 -29.76 -38.47 1.68
N ALA A 14 -30.10 -38.56 0.40
CA ALA A 14 -30.05 -39.80 -0.37
C ALA A 14 -28.66 -40.47 -0.32
N VAL A 15 -27.59 -39.66 -0.41
CA VAL A 15 -26.21 -40.14 -0.32
C VAL A 15 -25.48 -39.42 0.82
N MET A 16 -25.18 -40.13 1.90
CA MET A 16 -24.45 -39.62 3.08
C MET A 16 -22.93 -39.93 3.00
N ALA A 17 -22.30 -39.61 1.86
CA ALA A 17 -20.90 -39.94 1.59
C ALA A 17 -20.10 -38.76 1.00
N ASP A 18 -18.76 -38.80 1.13
CA ASP A 18 -17.85 -37.79 0.58
C ASP A 18 -17.50 -38.09 -0.89
N VAL A 19 -18.50 -38.14 -1.75
CA VAL A 19 -18.37 -38.39 -3.21
C VAL A 19 -19.02 -37.24 -4.00
N PRO A 20 -18.69 -37.01 -5.28
CA PRO A 20 -19.25 -35.90 -6.07
C PRO A 20 -20.80 -35.86 -6.06
N GLU A 21 -21.43 -37.03 -6.12
CA GLU A 21 -22.88 -37.25 -6.04
C GLU A 21 -23.46 -37.23 -4.61
N GLY A 22 -22.62 -37.01 -3.59
CA GLY A 22 -23.02 -36.91 -2.19
C GLY A 22 -24.06 -35.81 -1.97
N GLY A 23 -24.99 -35.99 -1.02
CA GLY A 23 -26.13 -35.10 -0.83
C GLY A 23 -27.38 -35.58 -1.57
N GLY A 24 -28.00 -34.69 -2.35
CA GLY A 24 -29.23 -34.99 -3.10
C GLY A 24 -30.51 -34.88 -2.27
N ALA A 25 -31.53 -35.65 -2.67
CA ALA A 25 -32.89 -35.59 -2.13
C ALA A 25 -32.96 -35.94 -0.62
N PRO A 26 -33.94 -35.40 0.12
CA PRO A 26 -34.25 -35.83 1.48
C PRO A 26 -34.80 -37.26 1.52
N THR A 27 -34.48 -38.02 2.57
CA THR A 27 -35.01 -39.38 2.80
C THR A 27 -35.89 -39.42 4.06
N GLY A 28 -36.65 -40.50 4.24
CA GLY A 28 -37.40 -40.74 5.48
C GLY A 28 -36.54 -41.21 6.66
N LEU A 29 -35.23 -41.36 6.46
CA LEU A 29 -34.32 -41.92 7.45
C LEU A 29 -33.87 -40.82 8.41
N VAL A 30 -34.28 -40.95 9.68
CA VAL A 30 -33.91 -40.02 10.75
C VAL A 30 -32.45 -40.24 11.16
N ILE A 31 -31.72 -39.14 11.33
CA ILE A 31 -30.42 -39.11 12.01
C ILE A 31 -30.72 -39.15 13.51
N ALA A 32 -30.53 -40.33 14.11
CA ALA A 32 -30.77 -40.52 15.53
C ALA A 32 -29.74 -39.76 16.38
N ASP A 33 -30.22 -39.13 17.44
CA ASP A 33 -29.40 -38.42 18.42
C ASP A 33 -28.58 -39.40 19.28
N GLY A 34 -27.35 -39.02 19.65
CA GLY A 34 -26.44 -39.81 20.48
C GLY A 34 -25.85 -41.07 19.81
N VAL A 35 -26.09 -41.29 18.52
CA VAL A 35 -25.54 -42.45 17.78
C VAL A 35 -24.20 -42.07 17.15
N SER A 36 -23.16 -42.84 17.48
CA SER A 36 -21.84 -42.69 16.87
C SER A 36 -21.91 -42.88 15.35
N ASN A 37 -21.14 -42.07 14.63
CA ASN A 37 -21.01 -42.11 13.18
C ASN A 37 -22.30 -41.90 12.37
N ALA A 38 -23.31 -41.25 12.98
CA ALA A 38 -24.60 -41.02 12.32
C ALA A 38 -24.54 -40.02 11.14
N ILE A 39 -23.62 -39.04 11.20
CA ILE A 39 -23.40 -38.01 10.16
C ILE A 39 -22.07 -38.25 9.45
N PHE A 40 -20.97 -38.31 10.21
CA PHE A 40 -19.62 -38.50 9.70
C PHE A 40 -19.03 -39.81 10.19
N PRO A 41 -18.16 -40.48 9.42
CA PRO A 41 -17.39 -41.62 9.90
C PRO A 41 -16.26 -41.18 10.85
N ASP A 42 -15.61 -42.16 11.49
CA ASP A 42 -14.40 -41.96 12.29
C ASP A 42 -13.30 -41.19 11.52
N ILE A 43 -12.45 -40.49 12.26
CA ILE A 43 -11.31 -39.76 11.70
C ILE A 43 -10.14 -40.76 11.57
N SER A 44 -9.65 -40.98 10.36
CA SER A 44 -8.53 -41.90 10.12
C SER A 44 -7.17 -41.25 10.41
N GLU A 45 -6.13 -42.07 10.62
CA GLU A 45 -4.74 -41.57 10.73
C GLU A 45 -4.29 -40.78 9.49
N LEU A 46 -4.80 -41.13 8.30
CA LEU A 46 -4.53 -40.39 7.07
C LEU A 46 -5.14 -38.98 7.13
N ASP A 47 -6.35 -38.85 7.68
CA ASP A 47 -7.02 -37.55 7.85
C ASP A 47 -6.26 -36.67 8.84
N ARG A 48 -5.65 -37.28 9.87
CA ARG A 48 -4.78 -36.62 10.84
C ARG A 48 -3.41 -36.24 10.28
N ALA A 49 -2.87 -37.02 9.35
CA ALA A 49 -1.57 -36.76 8.72
C ALA A 49 -1.67 -35.69 7.62
N GLY A 50 -2.70 -35.76 6.78
CA GLY A 50 -2.88 -34.89 5.61
C GLY A 50 -3.80 -33.68 5.84
N GLY A 51 -4.67 -33.73 6.84
CA GLY A 51 -5.82 -32.83 6.96
C GLY A 51 -6.94 -33.22 6.00
N ARG A 52 -8.21 -32.99 6.37
CA ARG A 52 -9.37 -33.36 5.54
C ARG A 52 -10.57 -32.44 5.72
N VAL A 53 -11.39 -32.31 4.67
CA VAL A 53 -12.71 -31.68 4.71
C VAL A 53 -13.80 -32.67 4.30
N ASN A 54 -14.76 -32.90 5.19
CA ASN A 54 -15.94 -33.73 4.93
C ASN A 54 -17.18 -32.84 4.83
N LEU A 55 -18.07 -33.16 3.88
CA LEU A 55 -19.33 -32.44 3.67
C LEU A 55 -20.47 -33.43 3.74
N ARG A 56 -21.47 -33.14 4.57
CA ARG A 56 -22.70 -33.93 4.71
C ARG A 56 -23.92 -33.05 4.59
N LYS A 57 -24.84 -33.42 3.71
CA LYS A 57 -26.13 -32.77 3.61
C LYS A 57 -27.10 -33.43 4.58
N SER A 58 -27.87 -32.61 5.28
CA SER A 58 -28.93 -33.04 6.18
C SER A 58 -30.15 -32.15 5.98
N PHE A 59 -31.31 -32.60 6.44
CA PHE A 59 -32.55 -31.83 6.35
C PHE A 59 -33.20 -31.70 7.70
N VAL A 60 -33.54 -30.47 8.08
CA VAL A 60 -34.46 -30.22 9.19
C VAL A 60 -35.87 -30.39 8.66
N GLN A 61 -36.68 -31.25 9.27
CA GLN A 61 -38.09 -31.45 8.91
C GLN A 61 -39.00 -31.27 10.12
N VAL A 62 -40.14 -30.61 9.91
CA VAL A 62 -41.31 -30.66 10.79
C VAL A 62 -42.25 -31.76 10.31
N GLY A 63 -42.49 -32.79 11.12
CA GLY A 63 -43.12 -34.04 10.72
C GLY A 63 -44.58 -34.24 11.16
N THR A 64 -45.43 -33.22 11.11
CA THR A 64 -46.86 -33.31 11.48
C THR A 64 -47.76 -33.72 10.31
N ASP A 65 -48.92 -34.31 10.62
CA ASP A 65 -49.94 -34.72 9.62
C ASP A 65 -50.88 -33.56 9.21
N ASP A 66 -50.49 -32.32 9.52
CA ASP A 66 -51.18 -31.06 9.21
C ASP A 66 -50.20 -30.06 8.57
N THR A 67 -50.59 -28.80 8.47
CA THR A 67 -49.77 -27.69 7.96
C THR A 67 -49.47 -26.65 9.05
N ASP A 68 -49.43 -27.09 10.32
CA ASP A 68 -49.12 -26.18 11.43
C ASP A 68 -47.72 -25.57 11.22
N THR A 69 -47.57 -24.29 11.52
CA THR A 69 -46.35 -23.54 11.21
C THR A 69 -45.34 -23.62 12.35
N TYR A 70 -44.10 -23.97 12.01
CA TYR A 70 -42.97 -23.85 12.92
C TYR A 70 -42.28 -22.50 12.68
N PHE A 71 -42.40 -21.60 13.64
CA PHE A 71 -42.00 -20.20 13.47
C PHE A 71 -40.52 -19.99 13.72
N GLY A 72 -39.90 -19.11 12.94
CA GLY A 72 -38.53 -18.63 13.20
C GLY A 72 -37.46 -19.73 13.22
N ALA A 73 -37.63 -20.80 12.44
CA ALA A 73 -36.76 -21.96 12.48
C ALA A 73 -35.30 -21.58 12.16
N ASN A 74 -34.37 -22.08 12.97
CA ASN A 74 -32.94 -21.87 12.79
C ASN A 74 -32.12 -23.06 13.31
N VAL A 75 -30.89 -23.20 12.80
CA VAL A 75 -29.96 -24.27 13.19
C VAL A 75 -28.66 -23.66 13.68
N ILE A 76 -28.17 -24.15 14.82
CA ILE A 76 -26.86 -23.78 15.38
C ILE A 76 -26.02 -25.03 15.66
N VAL A 77 -24.70 -24.84 15.72
CA VAL A 77 -23.81 -25.75 16.46
C VAL A 77 -23.87 -25.30 17.92
N ALA A 78 -24.38 -26.13 18.82
CA ALA A 78 -24.64 -25.77 20.22
C ALA A 78 -23.45 -26.10 21.15
N GLU A 79 -22.68 -27.12 20.80
CA GLU A 79 -21.44 -27.55 21.46
C GLU A 79 -20.44 -27.94 20.35
N PRO A 80 -19.20 -27.41 20.37
CA PRO A 80 -18.18 -27.74 19.38
C PRO A 80 -17.57 -29.12 19.66
N PRO A 81 -16.82 -29.69 18.69
CA PRO A 81 -15.88 -30.78 18.95
C PRO A 81 -14.96 -30.49 20.14
N GLN A 82 -14.59 -31.52 20.89
CA GLN A 82 -13.63 -31.42 22.00
C GLN A 82 -12.19 -31.37 21.51
N ASP A 83 -11.91 -31.96 20.36
CA ASP A 83 -10.59 -31.86 19.73
C ASP A 83 -10.42 -30.47 19.09
N GLU A 84 -9.47 -29.67 19.59
CA GLU A 84 -9.18 -28.33 19.06
C GLU A 84 -8.78 -28.33 17.57
N ARG A 85 -8.36 -29.49 17.04
CA ARG A 85 -8.01 -29.65 15.62
C ARG A 85 -9.21 -29.99 14.73
N VAL A 86 -10.39 -30.15 15.28
CA VAL A 86 -11.62 -30.46 14.54
C VAL A 86 -12.59 -29.29 14.66
N SER A 87 -13.03 -28.76 13.52
CA SER A 87 -14.06 -27.72 13.46
C SER A 87 -15.29 -28.19 12.70
N VAL A 88 -16.46 -27.69 13.12
CA VAL A 88 -17.74 -27.92 12.44
C VAL A 88 -18.33 -26.58 12.02
N THR A 89 -18.66 -26.46 10.74
CA THR A 89 -19.26 -25.26 10.13
C THR A 89 -20.52 -25.65 9.38
N LEU A 90 -21.58 -24.84 9.44
CA LEU A 90 -22.80 -25.06 8.68
C LEU A 90 -22.96 -24.00 7.59
N PHE A 91 -23.57 -24.38 6.48
CA PHE A 91 -24.05 -23.46 5.45
C PHE A 91 -25.26 -24.06 4.74
N SER A 92 -25.93 -23.28 3.88
CA SER A 92 -27.01 -23.78 3.04
C SER A 92 -26.93 -23.16 1.64
N THR A 93 -27.17 -23.98 0.62
CA THR A 93 -27.37 -23.53 -0.76
C THR A 93 -28.84 -23.17 -1.04
N ARG A 94 -29.74 -23.42 -0.07
CA ARG A 94 -31.21 -23.37 -0.20
C ARG A 94 -31.79 -24.25 -1.32
N LYS A 95 -31.00 -25.18 -1.86
CA LYS A 95 -31.45 -26.14 -2.87
C LYS A 95 -31.73 -27.49 -2.23
N THR A 96 -32.89 -28.07 -2.54
CA THR A 96 -33.31 -29.35 -1.97
C THR A 96 -32.53 -30.53 -2.55
N PHE A 97 -32.12 -30.47 -3.82
CA PHE A 97 -31.52 -31.61 -4.53
C PHE A 97 -30.05 -31.42 -4.94
N ASP A 98 -29.38 -30.35 -4.48
CA ASP A 98 -27.97 -30.14 -4.83
C ASP A 98 -27.05 -31.24 -4.30
N THR A 99 -26.02 -31.53 -5.09
CA THR A 99 -24.96 -32.48 -4.78
C THR A 99 -23.76 -31.79 -4.13
N ARG A 100 -22.83 -32.58 -3.62
CA ARG A 100 -21.59 -32.12 -3.00
C ARG A 100 -20.77 -31.28 -3.97
N GLU A 101 -20.63 -31.71 -5.23
CA GLU A 101 -19.88 -30.97 -6.26
C GLU A 101 -20.44 -29.55 -6.45
N GLN A 102 -21.77 -29.42 -6.49
CA GLN A 102 -22.44 -28.12 -6.60
C GLN A 102 -22.26 -27.28 -5.34
N ALA A 103 -22.29 -27.91 -4.16
CA ALA A 103 -22.05 -27.24 -2.88
C ALA A 103 -20.60 -26.78 -2.73
N GLN A 104 -19.62 -27.58 -3.14
CA GLN A 104 -18.19 -27.23 -3.19
C GLN A 104 -17.94 -26.03 -4.10
N THR A 105 -18.51 -26.04 -5.31
CA THR A 105 -18.40 -24.90 -6.25
C THR A 105 -18.89 -23.60 -5.61
N ARG A 106 -19.92 -23.66 -4.77
CA ARG A 106 -20.43 -22.50 -4.02
C ARG A 106 -19.48 -22.06 -2.90
N MET A 107 -18.86 -23.01 -2.20
CA MET A 107 -17.87 -22.71 -1.15
C MET A 107 -16.61 -22.05 -1.72
N GLU A 108 -16.15 -22.51 -2.88
CA GLU A 108 -14.96 -21.99 -3.56
C GLU A 108 -15.17 -20.61 -4.20
N ALA A 109 -16.40 -20.11 -4.30
CA ALA A 109 -16.72 -18.81 -4.90
C ALA A 109 -16.35 -17.60 -4.01
N TYR A 110 -15.34 -17.74 -3.13
CA TYR A 110 -14.91 -16.72 -2.18
C TYR A 110 -14.05 -15.61 -2.82
N LEU A 111 -13.23 -15.95 -3.83
CA LEU A 111 -12.48 -14.96 -4.62
C LEU A 111 -13.14 -14.76 -5.98
N ASN A 112 -13.38 -13.49 -6.32
CA ASN A 112 -13.76 -13.03 -7.66
C ASN A 112 -12.55 -12.47 -8.41
N LYS A 113 -12.64 -12.46 -9.74
CA LYS A 113 -11.61 -11.91 -10.64
C LYS A 113 -11.54 -10.40 -10.49
N GLY A 114 -10.36 -9.89 -10.14
CA GLY A 114 -10.04 -8.47 -10.04
C GLY A 114 -9.48 -7.89 -11.35
N PRO A 115 -8.88 -6.69 -11.27
CA PRO A 115 -8.26 -6.04 -12.41
C PRO A 115 -7.05 -6.83 -12.93
N GLU A 116 -6.64 -6.56 -14.17
CA GLU A 116 -5.39 -7.09 -14.71
C GLU A 116 -4.21 -6.58 -13.87
N TRP A 117 -3.30 -7.48 -13.51
CA TRP A 117 -2.10 -7.17 -12.74
C TRP A 117 -1.19 -6.23 -13.53
N ALA A 118 -0.41 -5.40 -12.83
CA ALA A 118 0.58 -4.50 -13.43
C ALA A 118 1.83 -5.26 -13.92
N GLY A 119 1.62 -6.24 -14.78
CA GLY A 119 2.60 -7.17 -15.32
C GLY A 119 1.91 -8.32 -16.05
N TYR A 120 2.65 -9.05 -16.86
CA TYR A 120 2.09 -10.17 -17.64
C TYR A 120 2.96 -11.42 -17.56
N LEU A 121 2.36 -12.57 -17.87
CA LEU A 121 3.03 -13.86 -17.89
C LEU A 121 4.17 -13.87 -18.93
N PHE A 122 5.41 -14.03 -18.47
CA PHE A 122 6.62 -13.93 -19.28
C PHE A 122 6.96 -15.28 -19.92
N GLU A 123 6.86 -15.34 -21.25
CA GLU A 123 6.98 -16.60 -22.03
C GLU A 123 5.96 -17.68 -21.60
N ASN A 124 5.93 -18.79 -22.32
CA ASN A 124 4.94 -19.85 -22.10
C ASN A 124 5.23 -20.66 -20.83
N HIS A 125 4.16 -21.05 -20.13
CA HIS A 125 4.20 -21.95 -18.98
C HIS A 125 3.36 -23.19 -19.26
N ILE A 126 3.89 -24.36 -18.88
CA ILE A 126 3.28 -25.65 -19.17
C ILE A 126 2.62 -26.24 -17.92
N ALA A 127 1.61 -27.08 -18.13
CA ALA A 127 0.98 -27.86 -17.08
C ALA A 127 2.03 -28.65 -16.29
N GLY A 128 1.89 -28.71 -14.96
CA GLY A 128 2.84 -29.32 -14.03
C GLY A 128 3.88 -28.37 -13.44
N GLN A 129 4.09 -27.18 -14.02
CA GLN A 129 5.03 -26.20 -13.44
C GLN A 129 4.51 -25.62 -12.13
N ARG A 130 5.42 -25.45 -11.15
CA ARG A 130 5.15 -24.83 -9.83
C ARG A 130 5.79 -23.45 -9.68
N VAL A 131 6.26 -22.88 -10.78
CA VAL A 131 6.87 -21.56 -10.83
C VAL A 131 6.39 -20.87 -12.08
N ILE A 132 5.95 -19.62 -11.94
CA ILE A 132 5.66 -18.73 -13.06
C ILE A 132 6.61 -17.54 -13.05
N GLN A 133 6.70 -16.86 -14.18
CA GLN A 133 7.46 -15.63 -14.32
C GLN A 133 6.54 -14.52 -14.81
N LEU A 134 6.61 -13.37 -14.16
CA LEU A 134 5.92 -12.15 -14.57
C LEU A 134 6.94 -11.13 -15.06
N PHE A 135 6.59 -10.44 -16.14
CA PHE A 135 7.35 -9.32 -16.69
C PHE A 135 6.65 -8.00 -16.31
N GLN A 136 7.34 -7.14 -15.57
CA GLN A 136 6.79 -5.85 -15.11
C GLN A 136 7.86 -4.75 -14.97
N ARG A 137 7.43 -3.50 -14.73
CA ARG A 137 8.37 -2.38 -14.52
C ARG A 137 9.02 -2.47 -13.15
N LEU A 138 10.22 -1.88 -13.02
CA LEU A 138 10.95 -1.80 -11.75
C LEU A 138 10.22 -1.00 -10.67
N SER A 139 9.34 -0.07 -11.07
CA SER A 139 8.53 0.75 -10.16
C SER A 139 7.22 0.10 -9.74
N ASP A 140 6.78 -0.95 -10.44
CA ASP A 140 5.47 -1.55 -10.22
C ASP A 140 5.51 -2.50 -9.03
N ALA A 141 4.41 -2.54 -8.28
CA ALA A 141 4.28 -3.42 -7.12
C ALA A 141 4.49 -4.89 -7.54
N VAL A 142 5.20 -5.65 -6.71
CA VAL A 142 5.36 -7.10 -6.88
C VAL A 142 4.25 -7.83 -6.13
N PRO A 143 3.84 -9.04 -6.56
CA PRO A 143 2.87 -9.83 -5.80
C PRO A 143 3.42 -10.09 -4.40
N ASN A 144 2.58 -9.97 -3.38
CA ASN A 144 2.98 -10.34 -2.02
C ASN A 144 2.96 -11.87 -1.89
N VAL A 145 3.82 -12.40 -1.02
CA VAL A 145 3.70 -13.81 -0.60
C VAL A 145 2.34 -14.01 0.07
N GLY A 146 1.63 -15.07 -0.32
CA GLY A 146 0.26 -15.36 0.09
C GLY A 146 -0.82 -14.74 -0.81
N GLN A 147 -0.48 -13.82 -1.71
CA GLN A 147 -1.45 -13.21 -2.62
C GLN A 147 -1.95 -14.23 -3.66
N THR A 148 -3.26 -14.27 -3.86
CA THR A 148 -3.87 -15.07 -4.93
C THR A 148 -4.03 -14.22 -6.19
N LEU A 149 -3.48 -14.71 -7.30
CA LEU A 149 -3.69 -14.20 -8.66
C LEU A 149 -4.53 -15.19 -9.46
N VAL A 150 -5.13 -14.75 -10.56
CA VAL A 150 -5.84 -15.64 -11.49
C VAL A 150 -5.27 -15.51 -12.90
N LEU A 151 -4.94 -16.65 -13.50
CA LEU A 151 -4.50 -16.77 -14.88
C LEU A 151 -5.71 -17.11 -15.75
N ILE A 152 -5.94 -16.33 -16.81
CA ILE A 152 -7.07 -16.52 -17.71
C ILE A 152 -6.59 -16.44 -19.16
N GLU A 153 -6.79 -17.53 -19.90
CA GLU A 153 -6.61 -17.58 -21.36
C GLU A 153 -8.00 -17.70 -22.02
N ASN A 154 -8.22 -17.00 -23.14
CA ASN A 154 -9.51 -16.96 -23.87
C ASN A 154 -10.70 -16.61 -22.96
N GLU A 155 -10.66 -15.46 -22.29
CA GLU A 155 -11.73 -15.01 -21.38
C GLU A 155 -13.06 -14.73 -22.14
N GLY A 156 -14.13 -15.45 -21.80
CA GLY A 156 -15.49 -15.27 -22.35
C GLY A 156 -16.00 -16.38 -23.29
N PRO A 157 -15.16 -16.95 -24.18
CA PRO A 157 -15.50 -18.13 -24.99
C PRO A 157 -15.56 -19.47 -24.20
N PRO A 158 -16.20 -20.53 -24.76
CA PRO A 158 -16.20 -21.88 -24.17
C PRO A 158 -14.81 -22.53 -24.02
N THR A 159 -13.79 -22.01 -24.72
CA THR A 159 -12.39 -22.45 -24.66
C THR A 159 -11.58 -21.76 -23.56
N GLN A 160 -12.25 -21.05 -22.65
CA GLN A 160 -11.61 -20.37 -21.53
C GLN A 160 -10.88 -21.36 -20.62
N LYS A 161 -9.60 -21.09 -20.38
CA LYS A 161 -8.83 -21.77 -19.32
C LYS A 161 -8.64 -20.77 -18.18
N GLU A 162 -8.94 -21.22 -16.98
CA GLU A 162 -8.88 -20.41 -15.79
C GLU A 162 -8.24 -21.19 -14.65
N GLN A 163 -7.26 -20.55 -13.98
CA GLN A 163 -6.65 -21.12 -12.78
C GLN A 163 -6.29 -20.02 -11.79
N TYR A 164 -6.75 -20.19 -10.54
CA TYR A 164 -6.28 -19.40 -9.42
C TYR A 164 -4.95 -19.97 -8.94
N ILE A 165 -4.00 -19.09 -8.63
CA ILE A 165 -2.66 -19.43 -8.15
C ILE A 165 -2.34 -18.58 -6.94
N ARG A 166 -1.76 -19.18 -5.90
CA ARG A 166 -1.28 -18.44 -4.72
C ARG A 166 0.23 -18.39 -4.73
N ALA A 167 0.79 -17.18 -4.58
CA ALA A 167 2.22 -16.98 -4.48
C ALA A 167 2.75 -17.54 -3.15
N THR A 168 3.66 -18.50 -3.19
CA THR A 168 4.32 -19.08 -2.00
C THR A 168 5.70 -18.47 -1.73
N ALA A 169 6.38 -18.03 -2.78
CA ALA A 169 7.60 -17.24 -2.70
C ALA A 169 7.67 -16.31 -3.90
N VAL A 170 8.24 -15.12 -3.70
CA VAL A 170 8.40 -14.13 -4.76
C VAL A 170 9.84 -13.66 -4.75
N SER A 171 10.50 -13.74 -5.90
CA SER A 171 11.86 -13.25 -6.11
C SER A 171 11.90 -12.36 -7.34
N VAL A 172 12.73 -11.32 -7.29
CA VAL A 172 12.80 -10.30 -8.34
C VAL A 172 14.22 -10.24 -8.85
N VAL A 173 14.37 -10.34 -10.17
CA VAL A 173 15.65 -10.14 -10.84
C VAL A 173 15.51 -9.00 -11.83
N GLU A 174 16.32 -7.95 -11.66
CA GLU A 174 16.48 -6.92 -12.67
C GLU A 174 17.28 -7.50 -13.85
N ARG A 175 16.73 -7.42 -15.06
CA ARG A 175 17.41 -7.82 -16.28
C ARG A 175 17.38 -6.69 -17.31
N SER A 176 18.48 -6.55 -18.05
CA SER A 176 18.55 -5.73 -19.26
C SER A 176 18.05 -6.53 -20.45
N PHE A 177 17.13 -5.95 -21.21
CA PHE A 177 16.59 -6.50 -22.46
C PHE A 177 16.92 -5.55 -23.61
N THR A 178 17.25 -6.11 -24.76
CA THR A 178 17.61 -5.36 -25.96
C THR A 178 16.40 -5.36 -26.91
N TYR A 179 15.89 -4.17 -27.26
CA TYR A 179 14.73 -4.05 -28.17
C TYR A 179 15.13 -3.80 -29.63
N ASN A 180 16.30 -3.19 -29.85
CA ASN A 180 16.92 -2.97 -31.15
C ASN A 180 18.42 -3.20 -31.02
N THR A 181 19.14 -3.37 -32.13
CA THR A 181 20.53 -3.83 -32.23
C THR A 181 21.55 -3.19 -31.27
N ASP A 182 21.27 -2.01 -30.68
CA ASP A 182 22.10 -1.36 -29.65
C ASP A 182 21.29 -0.55 -28.58
N GLN A 183 20.08 -0.97 -28.23
CA GLN A 183 19.27 -0.25 -27.23
C GLN A 183 18.69 -1.17 -26.15
N ASP A 184 19.26 -1.03 -24.96
CA ASP A 184 18.86 -1.76 -23.76
C ASP A 184 17.84 -1.00 -22.92
N TYR A 185 16.93 -1.73 -22.30
CA TYR A 185 16.05 -1.24 -21.26
C TYR A 185 16.01 -2.25 -20.12
N LYS A 186 15.76 -1.77 -18.89
CA LYS A 186 15.71 -2.61 -17.69
C LYS A 186 14.26 -2.97 -17.38
N ALA A 187 14.03 -4.23 -17.05
CA ALA A 187 12.74 -4.72 -16.58
C ALA A 187 12.93 -5.66 -15.39
N ALA A 188 11.89 -5.80 -14.58
CA ALA A 188 11.86 -6.76 -13.50
C ALA A 188 11.25 -8.07 -14.01
N VAL A 189 12.02 -9.17 -13.89
CA VAL A 189 11.50 -10.53 -14.04
C VAL A 189 11.19 -11.04 -12.64
N VAL A 190 9.90 -11.15 -12.34
CA VAL A 190 9.41 -11.59 -11.04
C VAL A 190 9.12 -13.08 -11.13
N THR A 191 9.92 -13.88 -10.45
CA THR A 191 9.71 -15.33 -10.36
C THR A 191 8.84 -15.62 -9.15
N VAL A 192 7.65 -16.17 -9.40
CA VAL A 192 6.65 -16.49 -8.40
C VAL A 192 6.54 -18.01 -8.29
N ALA A 193 6.94 -18.56 -7.14
CA ALA A 193 6.59 -19.93 -6.81
C ALA A 193 5.10 -19.99 -6.47
N ILE A 194 4.40 -20.99 -6.97
CA ILE A 194 2.95 -21.16 -6.80
C ILE A 194 2.65 -22.42 -5.98
N SER A 195 1.55 -22.37 -5.21
CA SER A 195 1.15 -23.48 -4.33
C SER A 195 0.80 -24.75 -5.11
N ASP A 196 0.01 -24.60 -6.15
CA ASP A 196 -0.49 -25.67 -6.99
C ASP A 196 0.27 -25.68 -8.31
N ALA A 197 0.54 -26.87 -8.85
CA ALA A 197 1.07 -26.95 -10.20
C ALA A 197 0.03 -26.41 -11.20
N LEU A 198 0.50 -25.82 -12.31
CA LEU A 198 -0.39 -25.41 -13.38
C LEU A 198 -1.17 -26.62 -13.91
N ARG A 199 -2.49 -26.52 -13.99
CA ARG A 199 -3.40 -27.57 -14.48
C ARG A 199 -3.50 -27.53 -16.01
N PHE A 200 -3.17 -26.38 -16.61
CA PHE A 200 -3.23 -26.13 -18.04
C PHE A 200 -1.95 -25.49 -18.54
N ASP A 201 -1.68 -25.64 -19.83
CA ASP A 201 -0.69 -24.83 -20.54
C ASP A 201 -1.24 -23.42 -20.73
N PHE A 202 -0.44 -22.42 -20.37
CA PHE A 202 -0.75 -21.01 -20.50
C PHE A 202 0.23 -20.34 -21.47
N THR A 203 -0.31 -19.71 -22.51
CA THR A 203 0.49 -18.92 -23.46
C THR A 203 0.89 -17.59 -22.83
N GLY A 204 2.19 -17.33 -22.68
CA GLY A 204 2.68 -16.04 -22.18
C GLY A 204 2.99 -15.05 -23.29
N SER A 205 3.63 -13.95 -22.94
CA SER A 205 4.08 -12.92 -23.89
C SER A 205 5.59 -12.71 -23.78
N PRO A 206 6.27 -12.42 -24.91
CA PRO A 206 7.69 -12.08 -24.89
C PRO A 206 7.94 -10.71 -24.23
N ALA A 207 9.20 -10.41 -23.95
CA ALA A 207 9.60 -9.13 -23.39
C ALA A 207 9.21 -7.97 -24.32
N SER A 208 8.59 -6.92 -23.75
CA SER A 208 8.16 -5.74 -24.50
C SER A 208 8.52 -4.46 -23.76
N ARG A 209 9.11 -3.50 -24.49
CA ARG A 209 9.46 -2.17 -23.95
C ARG A 209 8.24 -1.38 -23.48
N THR A 210 7.07 -1.63 -24.06
CA THR A 210 5.83 -0.96 -23.65
C THR A 210 5.19 -1.61 -22.43
N PHE A 211 5.72 -2.75 -21.95
CA PHE A 211 5.16 -3.53 -20.85
C PHE A 211 3.71 -3.97 -21.12
N THR A 212 3.41 -4.28 -22.37
CA THR A 212 2.08 -4.72 -22.82
C THR A 212 2.13 -6.18 -23.28
N ARG A 213 1.20 -7.00 -22.78
CA ARG A 213 1.02 -8.38 -23.29
C ARG A 213 0.60 -8.40 -24.76
N ALA A 214 0.80 -9.53 -25.43
CA ALA A 214 0.25 -9.81 -26.75
C ALA A 214 -1.27 -10.07 -26.71
N THR A 215 -1.95 -9.85 -27.83
CA THR A 215 -3.42 -9.83 -27.96
C THR A 215 -4.13 -11.14 -27.57
N ASN A 216 -3.45 -12.29 -27.64
CA ASN A 216 -4.01 -13.61 -27.32
C ASN A 216 -3.30 -14.33 -26.17
N SER A 217 -2.40 -13.65 -25.46
CA SER A 217 -1.70 -14.24 -24.33
C SER A 217 -2.54 -14.21 -23.05
N THR A 218 -2.16 -15.05 -22.09
CA THR A 218 -2.80 -15.20 -20.78
C THR A 218 -2.83 -13.87 -20.03
N LYS A 219 -4.01 -13.50 -19.55
CA LYS A 219 -4.19 -12.38 -18.62
C LYS A 219 -3.84 -12.85 -17.22
N THR A 220 -3.02 -12.09 -16.52
CA THR A 220 -2.81 -12.25 -15.08
C THR A 220 -3.65 -11.20 -14.38
N ARG A 221 -4.59 -11.59 -13.53
CA ARG A 221 -5.44 -10.66 -12.77
C ARG A 221 -5.22 -10.82 -11.28
N ASP A 222 -5.42 -9.73 -10.54
CA ASP A 222 -5.57 -9.78 -9.09
C ASP A 222 -6.91 -10.42 -8.71
N THR A 223 -7.12 -10.73 -7.44
CA THR A 223 -8.39 -11.27 -6.93
C THR A 223 -9.01 -10.32 -5.92
N VAL A 224 -10.34 -10.27 -5.89
CA VAL A 224 -11.12 -9.51 -4.91
C VAL A 224 -11.98 -10.46 -4.09
N VAL A 225 -12.08 -10.19 -2.78
CA VAL A 225 -12.93 -11.00 -1.90
C VAL A 225 -14.38 -10.73 -2.23
N ALA A 226 -15.10 -11.79 -2.60
CA ALA A 226 -16.53 -11.79 -2.78
C ALA A 226 -17.12 -12.77 -1.78
N ASP A 227 -17.66 -12.27 -0.68
CA ASP A 227 -18.22 -13.11 0.37
C ASP A 227 -19.56 -13.74 -0.08
N ALA A 228 -19.49 -14.79 -0.89
CA ALA A 228 -20.66 -15.45 -1.47
C ALA A 228 -21.32 -16.47 -0.53
N GLY A 229 -20.60 -16.98 0.47
CA GLY A 229 -21.10 -17.99 1.42
C GLY A 229 -21.54 -17.35 2.74
N THR A 230 -22.67 -17.77 3.30
CA THR A 230 -22.98 -17.50 4.72
C THR A 230 -22.64 -18.73 5.53
N TYR A 231 -21.51 -18.66 6.23
CA TYR A 231 -21.02 -19.70 7.11
C TYR A 231 -21.47 -19.41 8.53
N VAL A 232 -21.86 -20.45 9.25
CA VAL A 232 -22.17 -20.36 10.67
C VAL A 232 -21.35 -21.39 11.45
N GLY A 233 -20.96 -21.05 12.66
CA GLY A 233 -20.21 -21.91 13.57
C GLY A 233 -20.43 -21.53 15.03
N ILE A 234 -19.48 -21.95 15.87
CA ILE A 234 -19.51 -21.81 17.32
C ILE A 234 -18.09 -21.51 17.82
N VAL A 235 -17.99 -20.71 18.89
CA VAL A 235 -16.73 -20.49 19.62
C VAL A 235 -16.99 -20.42 21.14
N PRO A 236 -16.03 -20.84 21.98
CA PRO A 236 -16.11 -20.65 23.42
C PRO A 236 -15.95 -19.17 23.80
N LEU A 237 -16.55 -18.77 24.92
CA LEU A 237 -16.29 -17.47 25.54
C LEU A 237 -14.93 -17.46 26.23
N THR A 238 -14.23 -16.32 26.16
CA THR A 238 -12.97 -16.07 26.87
C THR A 238 -13.12 -15.12 28.05
N GLN A 239 -14.26 -14.43 28.14
CA GLN A 239 -14.71 -13.73 29.35
C GLN A 239 -16.13 -14.14 29.73
N ALA A 240 -16.40 -14.25 31.02
CA ALA A 240 -17.75 -14.46 31.52
C ALA A 240 -18.62 -13.25 31.15
N ALA A 241 -19.87 -13.51 30.76
CA ALA A 241 -20.83 -12.46 30.45
C ALA A 241 -21.92 -12.40 31.53
N ASN A 242 -22.32 -11.19 31.91
CA ASN A 242 -23.31 -10.94 32.95
C ASN A 242 -24.65 -10.50 32.37
N VAL A 243 -25.69 -10.60 33.20
CA VAL A 243 -27.00 -10.03 32.86
C VAL A 243 -26.86 -8.53 32.65
N GLY A 244 -27.40 -8.01 31.53
CA GLY A 244 -27.31 -6.60 31.17
C GLY A 244 -26.19 -6.25 30.19
N ASP A 245 -25.23 -7.15 29.95
CA ASP A 245 -24.12 -6.88 29.03
C ASP A 245 -24.61 -6.84 27.57
N PHE A 246 -24.10 -5.88 26.79
CA PHE A 246 -24.34 -5.77 25.34
C PHE A 246 -23.20 -6.36 24.51
N THR A 247 -22.08 -6.71 25.14
CA THR A 247 -20.88 -7.18 24.48
C THR A 247 -20.42 -8.47 25.13
N ILE A 248 -19.84 -9.36 24.32
CA ILE A 248 -19.18 -10.58 24.78
C ILE A 248 -17.85 -10.75 24.08
N LYS A 249 -17.00 -11.61 24.67
CA LYS A 249 -15.72 -11.98 24.11
C LYS A 249 -15.67 -13.46 23.78
N GLY A 250 -15.69 -13.78 22.48
CA GLY A 250 -15.40 -15.12 21.97
C GLY A 250 -13.90 -15.33 21.80
N ALA A 251 -13.48 -16.60 21.68
CA ALA A 251 -12.09 -16.94 21.36
C ALA A 251 -11.66 -16.49 19.95
N SER A 252 -12.60 -16.39 19.02
CA SER A 252 -12.38 -15.97 17.62
C SER A 252 -13.73 -15.56 17.01
N ILE A 253 -13.72 -14.78 15.92
CA ILE A 253 -14.91 -14.55 15.09
C ILE A 253 -14.92 -15.41 13.81
N TYR A 254 -13.86 -16.20 13.63
CA TYR A 254 -13.63 -17.09 12.50
C TYR A 254 -13.65 -18.54 12.94
N THR A 255 -14.05 -19.41 12.02
CA THR A 255 -13.89 -20.87 12.13
C THR A 255 -12.96 -21.38 11.02
N GLN A 256 -12.32 -22.53 11.24
CA GLN A 256 -11.53 -23.19 10.22
C GLN A 256 -12.47 -23.87 9.20
N LEU A 257 -12.35 -23.52 7.92
CA LEU A 257 -13.13 -24.15 6.84
C LEU A 257 -12.30 -25.18 6.06
N VAL A 258 -11.02 -24.91 5.84
CA VAL A 258 -10.07 -25.86 5.22
C VAL A 258 -8.82 -25.98 6.08
N PRO A 259 -8.16 -27.15 6.15
CA PRO A 259 -6.91 -27.28 6.87
C PRO A 259 -5.84 -26.41 6.22
N SER A 260 -4.97 -25.82 7.03
CA SER A 260 -3.83 -25.04 6.55
C SER A 260 -2.55 -25.50 7.26
N ALA A 261 -1.47 -25.60 6.51
CA ALA A 261 -0.14 -25.90 7.06
C ALA A 261 0.65 -24.59 7.14
N GLN A 262 1.16 -24.25 8.31
CA GLN A 262 2.00 -23.07 8.49
C GLN A 262 3.42 -23.38 8.03
N THR A 263 3.98 -22.49 7.21
CA THR A 263 5.40 -22.46 6.86
C THR A 263 5.95 -21.06 7.11
N GLU A 264 7.20 -20.98 7.53
CA GLU A 264 7.86 -19.71 7.79
C GLU A 264 8.52 -19.18 6.53
N THR A 265 8.18 -17.96 6.12
CA THR A 265 8.83 -17.29 4.99
C THR A 265 9.72 -16.16 5.51
N PRO A 266 11.04 -16.19 5.23
CA PRO A 266 11.93 -15.12 5.65
C PRO A 266 11.73 -13.88 4.75
N ILE A 267 11.59 -12.72 5.38
CA ILE A 267 11.75 -11.40 4.79
C ILE A 267 13.15 -10.92 5.17
N SER A 268 14.03 -10.76 4.18
CA SER A 268 15.43 -10.39 4.43
C SER A 268 15.74 -9.01 3.87
N PHE A 269 16.14 -8.10 4.76
CA PHE A 269 16.79 -6.83 4.43
C PHE A 269 16.03 -5.92 3.44
N VAL A 270 14.72 -5.78 3.64
CA VAL A 270 13.84 -5.00 2.75
C VAL A 270 13.72 -3.55 3.26
N PRO A 271 13.67 -2.53 2.38
CA PRO A 271 13.31 -1.18 2.78
C PRO A 271 11.83 -1.12 3.24
N PRO A 272 11.49 -0.35 4.28
CA PRO A 272 10.14 -0.29 4.85
C PRO A 272 9.13 0.52 4.01
N TYR A 273 9.49 0.91 2.80
CA TYR A 273 8.68 1.76 1.95
C TYR A 273 8.88 1.40 0.47
N ALA A 274 7.87 1.68 -0.35
CA ALA A 274 8.04 1.76 -1.79
C ALA A 274 8.57 3.14 -2.14
N ALA A 275 9.75 3.23 -2.76
CA ALA A 275 10.30 4.51 -3.16
C ALA A 275 9.46 5.08 -4.31
N ALA A 276 8.73 6.16 -4.04
CA ALA A 276 8.05 6.93 -5.07
C ALA A 276 9.04 7.97 -5.64
N GLY A 277 8.99 8.19 -6.95
CA GLY A 277 9.73 9.28 -7.57
C GLY A 277 9.22 10.61 -7.01
N LEU A 278 10.07 11.33 -6.28
CA LEU A 278 9.83 12.69 -5.80
C LEU A 278 10.16 13.66 -6.94
N PRO A 279 9.15 14.34 -7.54
CA PRO A 279 9.43 15.43 -8.45
C PRO A 279 9.90 16.64 -7.64
N VAL A 280 11.14 17.08 -7.89
CA VAL A 280 11.70 18.28 -7.29
C VAL A 280 11.68 19.40 -8.33
N PRO A 281 10.75 20.37 -8.23
CA PRO A 281 10.63 21.43 -9.21
C PRO A 281 11.72 22.48 -9.05
N GLY A 282 12.04 23.16 -10.15
CA GLY A 282 12.79 24.41 -10.16
C GLY A 282 11.97 25.59 -9.59
N ALA A 283 12.63 26.73 -9.41
CA ALA A 283 12.05 27.90 -8.73
C ALA A 283 10.89 28.56 -9.49
N ALA A 284 10.88 28.47 -10.83
CA ALA A 284 9.89 29.13 -11.66
C ALA A 284 9.56 28.32 -12.93
N PRO A 285 8.36 28.51 -13.50
CA PRO A 285 8.04 28.02 -14.84
C PRO A 285 8.94 28.65 -15.90
N VAL A 286 9.21 27.89 -16.96
CA VAL A 286 10.02 28.32 -18.10
C VAL A 286 9.17 28.27 -19.36
N SER A 287 9.25 29.35 -20.15
CA SER A 287 8.55 29.49 -21.42
C SER A 287 9.52 29.61 -22.59
N TYR A 288 9.26 28.89 -23.66
CA TYR A 288 10.03 28.95 -24.90
C TYR A 288 9.18 28.51 -26.11
N THR A 289 9.61 28.90 -27.30
CA THR A 289 8.93 28.55 -28.55
C THR A 289 9.72 27.50 -29.31
N ALA A 290 9.04 26.49 -29.84
CA ALA A 290 9.66 25.43 -30.61
C ALA A 290 8.83 25.04 -31.84
N SER A 291 9.47 24.75 -32.96
CA SER A 291 8.84 24.36 -34.23
C SER A 291 9.18 22.91 -34.64
N HIS A 292 9.47 22.05 -33.66
CA HIS A 292 9.77 20.63 -33.92
C HIS A 292 8.52 19.89 -34.39
N ALA A 293 8.70 18.98 -35.36
CA ALA A 293 7.64 18.08 -35.77
C ALA A 293 7.29 17.11 -34.63
N TRP A 294 5.99 16.96 -34.35
CA TRP A 294 5.47 16.07 -33.31
C TRP A 294 4.35 15.21 -33.90
N ASN A 295 4.50 13.89 -33.92
CA ASN A 295 3.49 12.96 -34.43
C ASN A 295 3.55 11.63 -33.67
N THR A 296 2.81 10.61 -34.12
CA THR A 296 2.77 9.29 -33.47
C THR A 296 4.11 8.54 -33.50
N THR A 297 5.01 8.85 -34.44
CA THR A 297 6.35 8.25 -34.56
C THR A 297 7.42 9.13 -33.90
N LEU A 298 7.34 10.45 -34.12
CA LEU A 298 8.29 11.44 -33.60
C LEU A 298 7.74 12.06 -32.32
N LYS A 299 8.30 11.66 -31.18
CA LYS A 299 7.96 12.18 -29.86
C LYS A 299 8.52 13.60 -29.68
N PHE A 300 7.76 14.47 -29.03
CA PHE A 300 8.25 15.79 -28.66
C PHE A 300 8.99 15.69 -27.33
N ASN A 301 10.16 16.32 -27.23
CA ASN A 301 11.01 16.26 -26.04
C ASN A 301 11.11 17.65 -25.42
N LEU A 302 10.81 17.74 -24.14
CA LEU A 302 11.18 18.89 -23.33
C LEU A 302 12.70 18.84 -23.06
N PRO A 303 13.33 20.00 -22.85
CA PRO A 303 14.75 20.09 -22.50
C PRO A 303 15.14 19.27 -21.25
N GLY A 304 14.20 19.05 -20.32
CA GLY A 304 14.36 18.23 -19.12
C GLY A 304 13.01 17.72 -18.61
N GLY A 305 13.01 17.13 -17.41
CA GLY A 305 11.80 16.62 -16.77
C GLY A 305 10.80 17.74 -16.41
N CYS A 306 9.54 17.37 -16.23
CA CYS A 306 8.42 18.29 -16.03
C CYS A 306 7.69 17.97 -14.72
N LEU A 307 7.37 19.00 -13.92
CA LEU A 307 6.50 18.84 -12.75
C LEU A 307 5.08 18.45 -13.22
N PRO A 308 4.46 17.40 -12.64
CA PRO A 308 3.08 17.04 -12.95
C PRO A 308 2.10 18.20 -12.72
N GLY A 309 1.20 18.41 -13.68
CA GLY A 309 0.18 19.46 -13.72
C GLY A 309 0.70 20.86 -14.07
N SER A 310 1.93 20.99 -14.58
CA SER A 310 2.55 22.29 -14.89
C SER A 310 2.68 22.60 -16.38
N LEU A 311 2.45 21.63 -17.27
CA LEU A 311 2.66 21.77 -18.70
C LEU A 311 1.47 22.46 -19.38
N SER A 312 1.78 23.45 -20.21
CA SER A 312 0.88 24.05 -21.17
C SER A 312 1.57 24.26 -22.51
N ILE A 313 0.98 23.76 -23.59
CA ILE A 313 1.45 23.93 -24.96
C ILE A 313 0.34 24.58 -25.79
N VAL A 314 0.63 25.73 -26.40
CA VAL A 314 -0.27 26.41 -27.32
C VAL A 314 0.25 26.25 -28.75
N THR A 315 -0.56 25.66 -29.62
CA THR A 315 -0.28 25.48 -31.06
C THR A 315 -1.58 25.59 -31.83
N ASP A 316 -1.59 26.32 -32.94
CA ASP A 316 -2.74 26.41 -33.86
C ASP A 316 -4.09 26.76 -33.19
N GLY A 317 -4.05 27.62 -32.15
CA GLY A 317 -5.23 28.03 -31.38
C GLY A 317 -5.74 26.98 -30.38
N VAL A 318 -5.09 25.82 -30.26
CA VAL A 318 -5.41 24.77 -29.29
C VAL A 318 -4.43 24.83 -28.11
N THR A 319 -4.96 24.71 -26.90
CA THR A 319 -4.16 24.55 -25.67
C THR A 319 -4.17 23.09 -25.25
N ILE A 320 -2.97 22.51 -25.15
CA ILE A 320 -2.72 21.17 -24.65
C ILE A 320 -2.16 21.30 -23.25
N PHE A 321 -2.72 20.57 -22.29
CA PHE A 321 -2.26 20.55 -20.90
C PHE A 321 -2.10 19.10 -20.43
N ASP A 322 -1.32 18.90 -19.37
CA ASP A 322 -1.14 17.59 -18.78
C ASP A 322 -2.12 17.33 -17.62
N ASP A 323 -2.58 16.08 -17.50
CA ASP A 323 -3.50 15.65 -16.44
C ASP A 323 -3.25 14.17 -16.11
N ALA A 324 -2.62 13.90 -14.96
CA ALA A 324 -2.32 12.56 -14.45
C ALA A 324 -1.65 11.62 -15.47
N GLY A 325 -0.58 12.09 -16.12
CA GLY A 325 0.18 11.31 -17.12
C GLY A 325 -0.42 11.31 -18.53
N LEU A 326 -1.56 11.96 -18.72
CA LEU A 326 -2.21 12.13 -20.02
C LEU A 326 -2.02 13.55 -20.56
N LEU A 327 -1.93 13.68 -21.87
CA LEU A 327 -2.01 14.97 -22.56
C LEU A 327 -3.46 15.18 -23.01
N LYS A 328 -4.05 16.31 -22.63
CA LYS A 328 -5.45 16.64 -22.90
C LYS A 328 -5.61 17.99 -23.57
N THR A 329 -6.72 18.12 -24.28
CA THR A 329 -7.29 19.39 -24.75
C THR A 329 -8.68 19.54 -24.13
N ALA A 330 -9.34 20.67 -24.38
CA ALA A 330 -10.75 20.84 -24.00
C ALA A 330 -11.69 19.79 -24.65
N SER A 331 -11.26 19.13 -25.73
CA SER A 331 -12.03 18.15 -26.49
C SER A 331 -11.73 16.68 -26.16
N GLY A 332 -10.72 16.38 -25.34
CA GLY A 332 -10.41 15.01 -24.89
C GLY A 332 -8.92 14.70 -24.72
N THR A 333 -8.61 13.40 -24.61
CA THR A 333 -7.23 12.90 -24.48
C THR A 333 -6.55 12.80 -25.85
N LEU A 334 -5.37 13.41 -25.93
CA LEU A 334 -4.55 13.51 -27.14
C LEU A 334 -3.34 12.55 -27.12
N GLY A 335 -2.82 12.23 -25.94
CA GLY A 335 -1.59 11.49 -25.80
C GLY A 335 -1.18 11.20 -24.36
N THR A 336 0.10 10.90 -24.15
CA THR A 336 0.71 10.59 -22.85
C THR A 336 1.99 11.39 -22.63
N ILE A 337 2.35 11.61 -21.37
CA ILE A 337 3.58 12.29 -20.95
C ILE A 337 4.39 11.41 -19.98
N ASP A 338 5.68 11.31 -20.23
CA ASP A 338 6.68 10.84 -19.28
C ASP A 338 7.30 12.07 -18.59
N TYR A 339 6.88 12.34 -17.36
CA TYR A 339 7.32 13.50 -16.59
C TYR A 339 8.81 13.48 -16.26
N ALA A 340 9.38 12.32 -15.96
CA ALA A 340 10.78 12.22 -15.54
C ALA A 340 11.73 12.56 -16.69
N ASN A 341 11.40 12.09 -17.90
CA ASN A 341 12.24 12.31 -19.08
C ASN A 341 11.78 13.49 -19.95
N GLY A 342 10.61 14.09 -19.65
CA GLY A 342 10.04 15.18 -20.43
C GLY A 342 9.59 14.76 -21.84
N ILE A 343 9.11 13.52 -22.01
CA ILE A 343 8.77 12.95 -23.33
C ILE A 343 7.27 12.96 -23.55
N LEU A 344 6.82 13.56 -24.65
CA LEU A 344 5.41 13.69 -25.02
C LEU A 344 5.10 12.83 -26.25
N SER A 345 4.13 11.94 -26.12
CA SER A 345 3.72 11.02 -27.19
C SER A 345 2.27 11.27 -27.58
N LEU A 346 1.99 11.40 -28.88
CA LEU A 346 0.63 11.51 -29.42
C LEU A 346 0.05 10.13 -29.70
N ASN A 347 -1.24 9.95 -29.42
CA ASN A 347 -1.97 8.73 -29.81
C ASN A 347 -2.39 8.77 -31.29
N SER A 348 -2.63 9.96 -31.84
CA SER A 348 -3.00 10.19 -33.23
C SER A 348 -2.66 11.62 -33.67
N GLY A 349 -2.58 11.85 -35.00
CA GLY A 349 -2.34 13.17 -35.58
C GLY A 349 -0.87 13.58 -35.67
N SER A 350 -0.65 14.82 -36.12
CA SER A 350 0.67 15.43 -36.30
C SER A 350 0.59 16.95 -36.11
N MET A 351 1.63 17.56 -35.54
CA MET A 351 1.73 18.99 -35.28
C MET A 351 3.12 19.49 -35.66
N SER A 352 3.24 20.23 -36.77
CA SER A 352 4.51 20.77 -37.27
C SER A 352 4.70 22.27 -37.06
N ASN A 353 3.64 23.00 -36.70
CA ASN A 353 3.69 24.45 -36.52
C ASN A 353 4.38 24.84 -35.21
N SER A 354 4.70 26.13 -35.10
CA SER A 354 5.29 26.74 -33.92
C SER A 354 4.41 26.52 -32.68
N LYS A 355 5.06 26.09 -31.59
CA LYS A 355 4.43 25.78 -30.31
C LYS A 355 5.00 26.69 -29.25
N SER A 356 4.13 27.36 -28.50
CA SER A 356 4.52 28.06 -27.27
C SER A 356 4.41 27.07 -26.12
N ILE A 357 5.53 26.70 -25.51
CA ILE A 357 5.59 25.74 -24.40
C ILE A 357 5.88 26.49 -23.10
N THR A 358 5.10 26.21 -22.07
CA THR A 358 5.35 26.65 -20.70
C THR A 358 5.25 25.45 -19.76
N TYR A 359 6.26 25.22 -18.92
CA TYR A 359 6.25 24.14 -17.93
C TYR A 359 7.20 24.47 -16.77
N THR A 360 7.05 23.79 -15.63
CA THR A 360 8.02 23.89 -14.52
C THR A 360 9.00 22.73 -14.61
N PRO A 361 10.31 22.97 -14.85
CA PRO A 361 11.30 21.91 -14.89
C PRO A 361 11.36 21.17 -13.54
N ALA A 362 11.44 19.84 -13.56
CA ALA A 362 11.55 19.03 -12.35
C ALA A 362 12.40 17.79 -12.58
N ALA A 363 13.22 17.42 -11.58
CA ALA A 363 13.88 16.12 -11.57
C ALA A 363 13.09 15.12 -10.74
N SER A 364 13.08 13.86 -11.16
CA SER A 364 12.53 12.75 -10.38
C SER A 364 13.63 12.09 -9.56
N LEU A 365 13.59 12.28 -8.24
CA LEU A 365 14.52 11.66 -7.30
C LEU A 365 13.85 10.52 -6.55
N GLN A 366 14.58 9.43 -6.32
CA GLN A 366 14.13 8.39 -5.41
C GLN A 366 14.45 8.82 -3.98
N ARG A 367 13.42 9.18 -3.21
CA ARG A 367 13.55 9.52 -1.79
C ARG A 367 12.70 8.57 -0.96
N ALA A 368 13.22 8.26 0.24
CA ALA A 368 12.43 7.61 1.27
C ALA A 368 11.27 8.53 1.65
N PRO A 369 10.01 8.05 1.55
CA PRO A 369 8.84 8.84 1.88
C PRO A 369 8.77 9.11 3.36
N GLN A 370 8.16 10.25 3.66
CA GLN A 370 7.59 10.53 4.95
C GLN A 370 6.40 9.60 5.17
N SER A 371 6.19 9.23 6.42
CA SER A 371 5.04 8.44 6.85
C SER A 371 4.35 9.05 8.07
N SER A 372 3.05 8.80 8.16
CA SER A 372 2.18 9.05 9.31
C SER A 372 1.03 8.05 9.31
N GLU A 373 0.22 8.05 10.36
CA GLU A 373 -0.93 7.16 10.48
C GLU A 373 -2.17 7.86 11.03
N ILE A 374 -3.33 7.27 10.74
CA ILE A 374 -4.59 7.53 11.44
C ILE A 374 -5.06 6.20 12.04
N ALA A 375 -5.05 6.12 13.36
CA ALA A 375 -5.46 4.91 14.07
C ALA A 375 -6.96 4.63 13.89
N VAL A 376 -7.29 3.37 13.61
CA VAL A 376 -8.69 2.90 13.48
C VAL A 376 -9.10 2.29 14.82
N THR A 377 -9.87 3.06 15.57
CA THR A 377 -10.49 2.68 16.85
C THR A 377 -11.98 2.39 16.65
N PRO A 378 -12.67 1.74 17.60
CA PRO A 378 -14.13 1.59 17.51
C PRO A 378 -14.85 2.93 17.27
N GLU A 379 -14.35 4.03 17.84
CA GLU A 379 -14.93 5.37 17.75
C GLU A 379 -14.53 6.11 16.45
N SER A 380 -13.33 5.85 15.92
CA SER A 380 -12.81 6.52 14.71
C SER A 380 -12.98 5.72 13.41
N ARG A 381 -13.58 4.53 13.48
CA ARG A 381 -13.85 3.68 12.31
C ARG A 381 -14.91 4.32 11.42
N SER A 382 -14.55 4.61 10.18
CA SER A 382 -15.43 5.23 9.18
C SER A 382 -15.07 4.73 7.78
N GLN A 383 -15.97 4.87 6.81
CA GLN A 383 -15.60 4.73 5.40
C GLN A 383 -14.98 6.00 4.85
N SER A 384 -15.31 7.16 5.42
CA SER A 384 -14.83 8.46 4.97
C SER A 384 -13.86 9.04 5.98
N TYR A 385 -12.67 9.39 5.50
CA TYR A 385 -11.64 10.08 6.29
C TYR A 385 -11.30 11.41 5.65
N VAL A 386 -11.10 12.41 6.52
CA VAL A 386 -10.65 13.74 6.13
C VAL A 386 -9.47 14.13 7.01
N GLY A 387 -8.52 14.83 6.44
CA GLY A 387 -7.33 15.25 7.18
C GLY A 387 -6.46 16.20 6.39
N THR A 388 -5.31 16.52 6.96
CA THR A 388 -4.27 17.30 6.29
C THR A 388 -2.94 16.58 6.43
N VAL A 389 -2.16 16.60 5.36
CA VAL A 389 -0.79 16.11 5.32
C VAL A 389 0.14 17.32 5.30
N ASN A 390 1.01 17.40 6.29
CA ASN A 390 1.98 18.46 6.42
C ASN A 390 3.34 17.79 6.67
N PRO A 391 4.45 18.17 5.98
CA PRO A 391 4.55 19.13 4.88
C PRO A 391 3.75 18.71 3.66
N VAL A 392 3.25 19.68 2.91
CA VAL A 392 2.36 19.44 1.76
C VAL A 392 3.09 18.58 0.73
N PRO A 393 2.55 17.40 0.37
CA PRO A 393 3.25 16.46 -0.49
C PRO A 393 3.39 16.98 -1.92
N GLN A 394 4.48 16.59 -2.58
CA GLN A 394 4.63 16.88 -4.00
C GLN A 394 3.61 16.07 -4.83
N PRO A 395 3.10 16.62 -5.94
CA PRO A 395 2.14 15.92 -6.79
C PRO A 395 2.63 14.54 -7.23
N GLY A 396 1.79 13.52 -7.09
CA GLY A 396 2.07 12.15 -7.50
C GLY A 396 2.81 11.31 -6.46
N THR A 397 2.99 11.83 -5.24
CA THR A 397 3.76 11.14 -4.19
C THR A 397 2.93 10.65 -3.02
N LEU A 398 1.73 11.20 -2.80
CA LEU A 398 0.87 10.79 -1.69
C LEU A 398 0.24 9.43 -1.96
N SER A 399 0.33 8.54 -0.97
CA SER A 399 -0.36 7.26 -0.95
C SER A 399 -0.97 7.01 0.42
N ILE A 400 -2.17 6.45 0.45
CA ILE A 400 -2.90 6.08 1.66
C ILE A 400 -3.19 4.60 1.60
N SER A 401 -2.62 3.84 2.53
CA SER A 401 -2.88 2.40 2.69
C SER A 401 -3.86 2.17 3.84
N TYR A 402 -4.81 1.26 3.68
CA TYR A 402 -5.73 0.85 4.75
C TYR A 402 -5.94 -0.66 4.74
N MET A 403 -6.25 -1.24 5.90
CA MET A 403 -6.55 -2.66 6.03
C MET A 403 -8.06 -2.87 6.16
N ALA A 404 -8.62 -3.78 5.38
CA ALA A 404 -9.99 -4.26 5.55
C ALA A 404 -10.04 -5.77 5.32
N GLN A 405 -10.75 -6.49 6.18
CA GLN A 405 -10.86 -7.96 6.14
C GLN A 405 -9.47 -8.66 6.11
N GLY A 406 -8.49 -8.10 6.81
CA GLY A 406 -7.12 -8.64 6.87
C GLY A 406 -6.26 -8.37 5.63
N ARG A 407 -6.74 -7.61 4.63
CA ARG A 407 -5.97 -7.26 3.42
C ARG A 407 -5.69 -5.76 3.35
N TRP A 408 -4.45 -5.42 2.96
CA TRP A 408 -4.04 -4.04 2.70
C TRP A 408 -4.47 -3.59 1.29
N TYR A 409 -5.13 -2.46 1.22
CA TYR A 409 -5.49 -1.72 0.01
C TYR A 409 -4.73 -0.41 -0.03
N VAL A 410 -4.39 0.07 -1.22
CA VAL A 410 -3.58 1.29 -1.43
C VAL A 410 -4.29 2.23 -2.39
N LEU A 411 -4.40 3.50 -2.01
CA LEU A 411 -4.90 4.60 -2.83
C LEU A 411 -3.72 5.54 -3.11
N SER A 412 -3.44 5.82 -4.37
CA SER A 412 -2.27 6.61 -4.78
C SER A 412 -2.69 7.87 -5.54
N ASP A 413 -1.92 8.94 -5.37
CA ASP A 413 -2.12 10.21 -6.07
C ASP A 413 -1.68 10.11 -7.53
N GLY A 414 -2.59 10.46 -8.44
CA GLY A 414 -2.31 10.55 -9.87
C GLY A 414 -1.49 11.78 -10.29
N GLY A 415 -1.19 12.71 -9.38
CA GLY A 415 -0.47 13.97 -9.67
C GLY A 415 -1.36 15.15 -10.04
N ASN A 416 -2.68 14.92 -10.17
CA ASN A 416 -3.70 15.95 -10.35
C ASN A 416 -4.53 16.21 -9.08
N GLY A 417 -4.15 15.60 -7.94
CA GLY A 417 -4.91 15.68 -6.69
C GLY A 417 -6.07 14.69 -6.61
N SER A 418 -6.15 13.69 -7.49
CA SER A 418 -7.05 12.54 -7.31
C SER A 418 -6.31 11.37 -6.70
N LEU A 419 -6.87 10.80 -5.63
CA LEU A 419 -6.40 9.58 -4.98
C LEU A 419 -7.24 8.42 -5.50
N LYS A 420 -6.61 7.41 -6.08
CA LYS A 420 -7.32 6.26 -6.65
C LYS A 420 -6.63 4.96 -6.30
N GLY A 421 -7.43 3.94 -6.03
CA GLY A 421 -6.95 2.57 -5.98
C GLY A 421 -6.69 2.04 -7.39
N LEU A 422 -6.04 0.87 -7.45
CA LEU A 422 -5.90 0.10 -8.69
C LEU A 422 -7.27 -0.21 -9.31
N ASP A 423 -8.30 -0.34 -8.49
CA ASP A 423 -9.70 -0.48 -8.88
C ASP A 423 -10.56 0.56 -8.15
N ALA A 424 -11.67 0.98 -8.77
CA ALA A 424 -12.61 1.92 -8.15
C ALA A 424 -13.27 1.37 -6.87
N SER A 425 -13.41 0.05 -6.75
CA SER A 425 -13.93 -0.63 -5.56
C SER A 425 -13.00 -0.53 -4.35
N TYR A 426 -11.72 -0.20 -4.52
CA TYR A 426 -10.78 -0.04 -3.40
C TYR A 426 -10.97 1.31 -2.70
N GLY A 427 -11.71 2.22 -3.30
CA GLY A 427 -11.93 3.56 -2.78
C GLY A 427 -11.36 4.64 -3.70
N ALA A 428 -11.78 5.86 -3.42
CA ALA A 428 -11.39 7.04 -4.16
C ALA A 428 -11.33 8.25 -3.23
N GLY A 429 -10.54 9.23 -3.61
CA GLY A 429 -10.41 10.46 -2.84
C GLY A 429 -9.86 11.61 -3.66
N THR A 430 -9.76 12.75 -3.00
CA THR A 430 -9.11 13.93 -3.52
C THR A 430 -8.13 14.48 -2.50
N PHE A 431 -7.12 15.17 -3.02
CA PHE A 431 -6.05 15.78 -2.28
C PHE A 431 -5.79 17.17 -2.87
N ASN A 432 -5.64 18.16 -1.99
CA ASN A 432 -5.35 19.54 -2.36
C ASN A 432 -3.86 19.82 -2.22
N LYS A 433 -3.18 19.96 -3.36
CA LYS A 433 -1.73 20.24 -3.46
C LYS A 433 -1.27 21.56 -2.86
N ASN A 434 -2.18 22.47 -2.50
CA ASN A 434 -1.81 23.74 -1.88
C ASN A 434 -1.93 23.70 -0.35
N THR A 435 -2.92 22.99 0.17
CA THR A 435 -3.23 22.97 1.61
C THR A 435 -2.81 21.69 2.32
N GLY A 436 -2.48 20.63 1.57
CA GLY A 436 -2.24 19.32 2.14
C GLY A 436 -3.53 18.57 2.52
N ALA A 437 -4.71 19.18 2.36
CA ALA A 437 -5.97 18.59 2.76
C ALA A 437 -6.35 17.42 1.86
N PHE A 438 -6.80 16.32 2.45
CA PHE A 438 -7.33 15.17 1.72
C PHE A 438 -8.71 14.77 2.23
N VAL A 439 -9.49 14.21 1.32
CA VAL A 439 -10.76 13.54 1.59
C VAL A 439 -10.72 12.22 0.88
N VAL A 440 -10.96 11.13 1.60
CA VAL A 440 -10.91 9.79 1.03
C VAL A 440 -12.08 8.95 1.50
N THR A 441 -12.68 8.22 0.56
CA THR A 441 -13.72 7.23 0.82
C THR A 441 -13.14 5.86 0.52
N LEU A 442 -13.03 5.03 1.54
CA LEU A 442 -12.51 3.66 1.47
C LEU A 442 -13.55 2.73 0.84
N GLY A 443 -13.07 1.70 0.13
CA GLY A 443 -13.91 0.68 -0.50
C GLY A 443 -14.66 -0.24 0.48
N ALA A 444 -14.10 -0.40 1.68
CA ALA A 444 -14.67 -1.18 2.77
C ALA A 444 -14.37 -0.51 4.11
N LEU A 445 -15.13 -0.88 5.15
CA LEU A 445 -14.85 -0.42 6.52
C LEU A 445 -13.49 -0.96 6.97
N PRO A 446 -12.57 -0.11 7.45
CA PRO A 446 -11.25 -0.55 7.87
C PRO A 446 -11.34 -1.36 9.16
N ASP A 447 -10.37 -2.24 9.39
CA ASP A 447 -10.35 -3.13 10.56
C ASP A 447 -9.94 -2.35 11.82
N VAL A 448 -10.66 -2.53 12.93
CA VAL A 448 -10.32 -1.90 14.22
C VAL A 448 -9.02 -2.49 14.77
N GLY A 449 -8.16 -1.63 15.33
CA GLY A 449 -6.81 -1.98 15.75
C GLY A 449 -5.76 -1.78 14.64
N SER A 450 -6.19 -1.66 13.38
CA SER A 450 -5.32 -1.27 12.27
C SER A 450 -5.13 0.25 12.17
N SER A 451 -4.52 0.73 11.08
CA SER A 451 -4.33 2.16 10.82
C SER A 451 -4.37 2.46 9.34
N LEU A 452 -4.83 3.67 8.98
CA LEU A 452 -4.57 4.22 7.67
C LEU A 452 -3.13 4.73 7.67
N ILE A 453 -2.26 4.15 6.85
CA ILE A 453 -0.86 4.58 6.71
C ILE A 453 -0.78 5.57 5.55
N LEU A 454 -0.37 6.79 5.83
CA LEU A 454 -0.13 7.82 4.83
C LEU A 454 1.37 7.86 4.55
N THR A 455 1.76 7.79 3.29
CA THR A 455 3.14 7.97 2.85
C THR A 455 3.23 9.02 1.76
N TRP A 456 4.19 9.93 1.84
CA TRP A 456 4.36 10.97 0.84
C TRP A 456 5.79 11.51 0.78
N ASN A 457 6.16 12.15 -0.33
CA ASN A 457 7.48 12.77 -0.47
C ASN A 457 7.38 14.30 -0.53
N VAL A 458 8.40 14.95 0.04
CA VAL A 458 8.61 16.39 -0.01
C VAL A 458 10.09 16.69 -0.23
N PRO A 459 10.44 17.77 -0.94
CA PRO A 459 11.83 18.20 -1.07
C PRO A 459 12.30 18.73 0.28
N THR A 460 12.96 17.89 1.06
CA THR A 460 13.47 18.28 2.39
C THR A 460 14.90 18.77 2.31
N GLN A 461 15.76 18.24 1.44
CA GLN A 461 17.17 18.61 1.38
C GLN A 461 17.53 19.37 0.10
N GLU A 462 16.53 19.68 -0.72
CA GLU A 462 16.66 20.30 -2.02
C GLU A 462 16.35 21.80 -1.95
N THR A 463 17.30 22.61 -2.41
CA THR A 463 17.19 24.07 -2.49
C THR A 463 17.03 24.49 -3.95
N GLN A 464 15.92 25.15 -4.23
CA GLN A 464 15.66 25.76 -5.53
C GLN A 464 16.48 27.04 -5.67
N GLN A 465 17.25 27.15 -6.74
CA GLN A 465 18.06 28.33 -7.00
C GLN A 465 17.26 29.30 -7.88
N PRO A 466 17.20 30.60 -7.53
CA PRO A 466 16.42 31.58 -8.29
C PRO A 466 17.01 31.79 -9.68
N THR A 467 16.30 32.50 -10.55
CA THR A 467 16.85 32.88 -11.86
C THR A 467 18.07 33.79 -11.67
N ALA A 468 19.16 33.52 -12.40
CA ALA A 468 20.37 34.34 -12.36
C ALA A 468 21.03 34.42 -13.74
N ALA A 469 21.60 35.59 -14.05
CA ALA A 469 22.46 35.75 -15.22
C ALA A 469 23.87 35.24 -14.92
N LEU A 470 24.37 34.38 -15.79
CA LEU A 470 25.68 33.76 -15.75
C LEU A 470 26.46 34.18 -17.00
N LYS A 471 27.78 34.26 -16.87
CA LYS A 471 28.69 34.54 -17.98
C LYS A 471 29.65 33.38 -18.15
N ALA A 472 29.82 32.95 -19.40
CA ALA A 472 30.88 32.03 -19.76
C ALA A 472 32.23 32.76 -19.65
N SER A 473 33.16 32.20 -18.88
CA SER A 473 34.44 32.84 -18.57
C SER A 473 35.59 31.83 -18.57
N GLN A 474 36.82 32.30 -18.64
CA GLN A 474 37.99 31.45 -18.50
C GLN A 474 39.03 32.16 -17.63
N ALA A 475 39.54 31.45 -16.64
CA ALA A 475 40.72 31.86 -15.90
C ALA A 475 41.96 31.39 -16.68
N LEU A 476 42.86 32.32 -16.99
CA LEU A 476 44.10 32.10 -17.72
C LEU A 476 45.26 32.33 -16.75
N GLN A 477 46.01 31.27 -16.45
CA GLN A 477 47.26 31.39 -15.72
C GLN A 477 48.34 31.82 -16.70
N LEU A 478 48.84 33.04 -16.54
CA LEU A 478 49.93 33.58 -17.34
C LEU A 478 51.27 33.07 -16.81
N ALA A 479 52.24 32.89 -17.70
CA ALA A 479 53.56 32.33 -17.39
C ALA A 479 54.69 33.32 -17.73
N PRO A 480 54.80 34.46 -17.03
CA PRO A 480 55.95 35.34 -17.18
C PRO A 480 57.24 34.61 -16.77
N PRO A 481 58.42 35.05 -17.27
CA PRO A 481 59.70 34.45 -16.90
C PRO A 481 59.93 34.39 -15.39
N GLU A 482 60.71 33.43 -14.94
CA GLU A 482 61.03 33.23 -13.52
C GLU A 482 61.53 34.53 -12.86
N GLY A 483 61.01 34.83 -11.66
CA GLY A 483 61.30 36.07 -10.93
C GLY A 483 60.63 37.33 -11.49
N LYS A 484 59.74 37.20 -12.48
CA LYS A 484 58.96 38.31 -13.05
C LYS A 484 57.44 38.12 -12.90
N SER A 485 56.71 39.22 -13.00
CA SER A 485 55.25 39.28 -13.03
C SER A 485 54.77 40.35 -14.01
N VAL A 486 53.51 40.28 -14.39
CA VAL A 486 52.85 41.23 -15.30
C VAL A 486 52.90 42.64 -14.71
N GLN A 487 53.29 43.64 -15.50
CA GLN A 487 53.27 45.04 -15.07
C GLN A 487 51.84 45.60 -15.13
N PRO A 488 51.35 46.25 -14.05
CA PRO A 488 50.02 46.86 -14.02
C PRO A 488 49.77 47.79 -15.22
N GLY A 489 48.57 47.74 -15.80
CA GLY A 489 48.17 48.60 -16.92
C GLY A 489 48.77 48.27 -18.30
N THR A 490 49.58 47.20 -18.42
CA THR A 490 50.24 46.85 -19.70
C THR A 490 49.55 45.75 -20.50
N LEU A 491 48.60 45.03 -19.90
CA LEU A 491 47.99 43.84 -20.48
C LEU A 491 46.90 44.18 -21.52
N THR A 492 47.01 43.59 -22.71
CA THR A 492 46.03 43.65 -23.80
C THR A 492 45.73 42.24 -24.32
N ILE A 493 44.45 41.95 -24.59
CA ILE A 493 43.98 40.67 -25.10
C ILE A 493 43.32 40.89 -26.46
N THR A 494 43.69 40.11 -27.46
CA THR A 494 43.13 40.15 -28.81
C THR A 494 42.63 38.76 -29.24
N TRP A 495 41.46 38.70 -29.88
CA TRP A 495 40.89 37.45 -30.40
C TRP A 495 40.11 37.66 -31.71
N PRO A 496 39.88 36.60 -32.52
CA PRO A 496 39.16 36.71 -33.78
C PRO A 496 37.73 37.21 -33.62
N HIS A 497 37.29 38.06 -34.56
CA HIS A 497 35.89 38.50 -34.65
C HIS A 497 34.98 37.35 -35.12
N GLU A 498 33.73 37.32 -34.64
CA GLU A 498 32.76 36.25 -34.92
C GLU A 498 32.38 36.11 -36.41
N SER A 499 32.55 37.17 -37.20
CA SER A 499 32.32 37.16 -38.66
C SER A 499 33.47 36.55 -39.47
N GLY A 500 34.58 36.21 -38.82
CA GLY A 500 35.80 35.72 -39.49
C GLY A 500 36.70 36.81 -40.09
N THR A 501 36.36 38.09 -39.92
CA THR A 501 37.12 39.24 -40.44
C THR A 501 37.41 40.26 -39.31
N GLY A 502 38.69 40.52 -39.05
CA GLY A 502 39.13 41.44 -37.98
C GLY A 502 39.29 40.76 -36.60
N THR A 503 39.61 41.57 -35.58
CA THR A 503 39.82 41.13 -34.20
C THR A 503 39.02 41.98 -33.21
N ARG A 504 38.72 41.41 -32.04
CA ARG A 504 38.23 42.13 -30.87
C ARG A 504 39.36 42.28 -29.86
N THR A 505 39.35 43.36 -29.09
CA THR A 505 40.40 43.68 -28.12
C THR A 505 39.82 44.11 -26.78
N ALA A 506 40.48 43.74 -25.69
CA ALA A 506 40.25 44.23 -24.34
C ALA A 506 41.58 44.52 -23.63
N SER A 507 41.61 45.46 -22.70
CA SER A 507 42.84 45.86 -22.01
C SER A 507 42.58 46.03 -20.51
N ALA A 508 43.58 45.69 -19.69
CA ALA A 508 43.53 45.84 -18.24
C ALA A 508 44.05 47.21 -17.80
N THR A 509 43.34 47.86 -16.87
CA THR A 509 43.79 49.10 -16.22
C THR A 509 44.91 48.83 -15.20
N THR A 510 45.47 49.89 -14.61
CA THR A 510 46.45 49.78 -13.50
C THR A 510 45.87 49.08 -12.27
N SER A 511 44.55 49.19 -12.03
CA SER A 511 43.85 48.44 -10.96
C SER A 511 43.55 46.98 -11.33
N GLY A 512 43.91 46.55 -12.55
CA GLY A 512 43.69 45.19 -13.05
C GLY A 512 42.29 44.94 -13.63
N GLU A 513 41.41 45.93 -13.76
CA GLU A 513 40.07 45.73 -14.35
C GLU A 513 40.14 45.68 -15.88
N LEU A 514 39.45 44.71 -16.49
CA LEU A 514 39.35 44.63 -17.95
C LEU A 514 38.22 45.49 -18.51
N SER A 515 38.54 46.25 -19.56
CA SER A 515 37.60 47.07 -20.33
C SER A 515 37.72 46.81 -21.83
N GLY A 516 36.70 47.22 -22.61
CA GLY A 516 36.62 47.01 -24.05
C GLY A 516 35.63 45.92 -24.46
N ALA A 517 36.04 44.99 -25.32
CA ALA A 517 35.17 43.92 -25.83
C ALA A 517 34.96 42.72 -24.87
N ALA A 518 35.57 42.77 -23.68
CA ALA A 518 35.43 41.77 -22.62
C ALA A 518 35.34 42.45 -21.24
N THR A 519 34.89 41.68 -20.26
CA THR A 519 34.88 42.03 -18.83
C THR A 519 35.74 41.03 -18.07
N GLY A 520 36.25 41.41 -16.91
CA GLY A 520 37.11 40.54 -16.11
C GLY A 520 38.08 41.30 -15.22
N SER A 521 39.04 40.58 -14.64
CA SER A 521 40.08 41.16 -13.78
C SER A 521 41.41 40.41 -13.93
N LEU A 522 42.53 41.13 -13.84
CA LEU A 522 43.88 40.62 -13.75
C LEU A 522 44.35 40.67 -12.28
N ASN A 523 44.74 39.53 -11.73
CA ASN A 523 45.59 39.48 -10.55
C ASN A 523 47.05 39.50 -10.99
N VAL A 524 47.70 40.65 -10.84
CA VAL A 524 49.11 40.83 -11.15
C VAL A 524 49.99 39.88 -10.32
N ALA A 525 49.86 39.90 -8.99
CA ALA A 525 50.72 39.13 -8.09
C ALA A 525 50.69 37.60 -8.35
N GLN A 526 49.52 37.07 -8.72
CA GLN A 526 49.33 35.66 -9.05
C GLN A 526 49.45 35.35 -10.55
N ASN A 527 49.67 36.36 -11.40
CA ASN A 527 49.66 36.24 -12.86
C ASN A 527 48.37 35.56 -13.38
N LEU A 528 47.23 35.80 -12.74
CA LEU A 528 45.97 35.13 -13.03
C LEU A 528 44.97 36.10 -13.66
N LEU A 529 44.58 35.83 -14.90
CA LEU A 529 43.66 36.65 -15.68
C LEU A 529 42.29 35.98 -15.75
N SER A 530 41.25 36.63 -15.22
CA SER A 530 39.86 36.22 -15.41
C SER A 530 39.29 36.92 -16.63
N PHE A 531 38.95 36.17 -17.67
CA PHE A 531 38.47 36.69 -18.96
C PHE A 531 37.02 36.25 -19.24
N ALA A 532 36.12 37.21 -19.49
CA ALA A 532 34.75 36.94 -19.92
C ALA A 532 34.37 37.86 -21.11
N PRO A 533 34.29 37.34 -22.35
CA PRO A 533 34.00 38.17 -23.51
C PRO A 533 32.55 38.66 -23.49
N ASN A 534 32.26 39.85 -24.03
CA ASN A 534 30.89 40.36 -24.10
C ASN A 534 30.03 39.61 -25.13
N VAL A 535 30.69 39.11 -26.19
CA VAL A 535 30.12 38.31 -27.27
C VAL A 535 30.95 37.04 -27.43
N LEU A 536 30.32 35.87 -27.54
CA LEU A 536 31.01 34.60 -27.63
C LEU A 536 31.80 34.50 -28.97
N PRO A 537 33.12 34.22 -28.93
CA PRO A 537 33.94 34.09 -30.13
C PRO A 537 33.64 32.78 -30.88
N PRO A 538 34.21 32.55 -32.09
CA PRO A 538 34.14 31.25 -32.75
C PRO A 538 34.66 30.10 -31.88
N VAL A 539 34.08 28.91 -32.01
CA VAL A 539 34.56 27.71 -31.31
C VAL A 539 35.99 27.42 -31.75
N GLY A 540 36.89 27.23 -30.78
CA GLY A 540 38.33 27.04 -31.03
C GLY A 540 39.12 28.34 -31.23
N ALA A 541 38.53 29.51 -30.97
CA ALA A 541 39.24 30.78 -31.02
C ALA A 541 40.48 30.79 -30.11
N LEU A 542 41.56 31.37 -30.62
CA LEU A 542 42.80 31.61 -29.88
C LEU A 542 42.79 33.03 -29.32
N LEU A 543 43.09 33.16 -28.03
CA LEU A 543 43.26 34.43 -27.33
C LEU A 543 44.76 34.76 -27.29
N THR A 544 45.16 35.87 -27.87
CA THR A 544 46.54 36.39 -27.74
C THR A 544 46.57 37.43 -26.64
N VAL A 545 47.40 37.20 -25.63
CA VAL A 545 47.59 38.07 -24.47
C VAL A 545 48.98 38.68 -24.54
N ASP A 546 49.04 39.99 -24.76
CA ASP A 546 50.28 40.77 -24.80
C ASP A 546 50.42 41.56 -23.50
N TYR A 547 51.60 41.49 -22.87
CA TYR A 547 51.88 42.21 -21.63
C TYR A 547 53.38 42.49 -21.45
N VAL A 548 53.70 43.38 -20.50
CA VAL A 548 55.09 43.67 -20.11
C VAL A 548 55.38 42.93 -18.80
N ALA A 549 56.46 42.14 -18.74
CA ALA A 549 56.90 41.46 -17.52
C ALA A 549 58.01 42.27 -16.83
N GLY A 550 57.95 42.44 -15.52
CA GLY A 550 59.00 43.07 -14.71
C GLY A 550 59.24 42.33 -13.38
N PRO A 551 60.23 42.74 -12.57
CA PRO A 551 60.64 41.99 -11.38
C PRO A 551 59.51 41.81 -10.36
N LYS A 552 59.31 40.57 -9.90
CA LYS A 552 58.38 40.19 -8.83
C LYS A 552 59.16 39.97 -7.54
N GLN A 553 58.61 40.46 -6.42
CA GLN A 553 59.11 40.23 -5.08
C GLN A 553 58.06 39.56 -4.20
N GLU A 554 58.54 38.77 -3.25
CA GLU A 554 57.71 38.06 -2.29
C GLU A 554 58.39 38.12 -0.91
N ASP A 555 57.79 38.88 0.01
CA ASP A 555 58.30 39.10 1.36
C ASP A 555 57.40 38.34 2.36
N SER A 556 57.98 37.38 3.09
CA SER A 556 57.26 36.61 4.12
C SER A 556 57.62 37.11 5.51
N PHE A 557 56.61 37.49 6.29
CA PHE A 557 56.72 37.95 7.66
C PHE A 557 56.13 36.90 8.59
N ALA A 558 56.96 36.33 9.46
CA ALA A 558 56.49 35.53 10.58
C ALA A 558 55.89 36.47 11.63
N HIS A 559 54.68 36.16 12.12
CA HIS A 559 54.02 36.74 13.29
C HIS A 559 54.17 38.28 13.48
N PRO A 560 53.92 39.14 12.47
CA PRO A 560 53.96 40.59 12.67
C PRO A 560 52.95 41.03 13.74
N SER A 561 53.42 41.80 14.72
CA SER A 561 52.61 42.28 15.83
C SER A 561 51.68 43.41 15.42
N ARG A 562 50.52 43.51 16.06
CA ARG A 562 49.59 44.62 15.88
C ARG A 562 50.14 45.91 16.51
N ASP A 563 49.75 47.04 15.95
CA ASP A 563 49.96 48.36 16.55
C ASP A 563 48.89 48.71 17.60
N GLY A 564 49.02 49.89 18.21
CA GLY A 564 48.07 50.40 19.21
C GLY A 564 46.66 50.71 18.68
N GLN A 565 46.42 50.58 17.38
CA GLN A 565 45.12 50.72 16.72
C GLN A 565 44.56 49.37 16.23
N GLY A 566 45.25 48.26 16.50
CA GLY A 566 44.82 46.91 16.14
C GLY A 566 45.12 46.50 14.69
N LYS A 567 45.87 47.31 13.93
CA LYS A 567 46.30 47.02 12.56
C LYS A 567 47.66 46.33 12.54
N VAL A 568 47.97 45.64 11.46
CA VAL A 568 49.26 44.97 11.26
C VAL A 568 50.13 45.79 10.30
N PRO A 569 51.20 46.44 10.79
CA PRO A 569 52.18 47.11 9.95
C PRO A 569 53.23 46.11 9.43
N VAL A 570 53.46 46.12 8.13
CA VAL A 570 54.53 45.39 7.46
C VAL A 570 55.17 46.28 6.40
N THR A 571 56.48 46.18 6.20
CA THR A 571 57.22 47.03 5.24
C THR A 571 57.94 46.16 4.23
N ALA A 572 57.71 46.42 2.94
CA ALA A 572 58.37 45.73 1.83
C ALA A 572 59.90 45.88 1.91
N THR A 573 60.64 44.78 1.75
CA THR A 573 62.10 44.71 1.94
C THR A 573 62.86 45.55 0.91
N LEU A 574 62.32 45.70 -0.31
CA LEU A 574 62.93 46.53 -1.37
C LEU A 574 62.41 47.98 -1.42
N GLY A 575 61.59 48.39 -0.43
CA GLY A 575 61.05 49.75 -0.35
C GLY A 575 59.96 50.01 -1.41
N SER A 576 60.32 50.47 -2.61
CA SER A 576 59.31 50.92 -3.58
C SER A 576 58.45 49.78 -4.13
N ILE A 577 57.13 49.98 -4.14
CA ILE A 577 56.12 49.08 -4.70
C ILE A 577 55.49 49.74 -5.93
N GLU A 578 55.39 49.02 -7.05
CA GLU A 578 54.69 49.53 -8.23
C GLU A 578 53.17 49.61 -7.97
N PRO A 579 52.50 50.75 -8.21
CA PRO A 579 51.06 50.89 -7.97
C PRO A 579 50.22 49.88 -8.74
N GLY A 580 49.27 49.22 -8.07
CA GLY A 580 48.37 48.21 -8.63
C GLY A 580 48.96 46.79 -8.68
N SER A 581 50.15 46.57 -8.10
CA SER A 581 50.82 45.26 -8.09
C SER A 581 50.78 44.54 -6.74
N LEU A 582 50.31 45.19 -5.66
CA LEU A 582 50.43 44.67 -4.30
C LEU A 582 49.30 43.66 -4.00
N GLU A 583 49.68 42.47 -3.52
CA GLU A 583 48.81 41.51 -2.86
C GLU A 583 49.35 41.19 -1.46
N ILE A 584 48.44 41.19 -0.48
CA ILE A 584 48.70 40.79 0.90
C ILE A 584 47.98 39.48 1.14
N GLU A 585 48.68 38.47 1.65
CA GLU A 585 48.14 37.18 2.07
C GLU A 585 48.40 36.98 3.57
N TRP A 586 47.40 36.60 4.36
CA TRP A 586 47.58 36.29 5.79
C TRP A 586 46.65 35.19 6.29
N ASN A 587 47.00 34.52 7.38
CA ASN A 587 46.13 33.48 7.97
C ASN A 587 45.23 34.01 9.10
N THR A 588 44.12 33.31 9.33
CA THR A 588 43.06 33.62 10.27
C THR A 588 42.50 32.33 10.86
N LEU A 589 41.99 32.41 12.10
CA LEU A 589 41.33 31.31 12.81
C LEU A 589 39.86 31.67 13.00
N THR A 590 38.98 30.88 12.39
CA THR A 590 37.52 31.09 12.46
C THR A 590 36.93 30.44 13.71
N ASP A 591 36.20 31.22 14.50
CA ASP A 591 35.46 30.69 15.64
C ASP A 591 34.14 30.05 15.18
N THR A 592 33.97 28.76 15.47
CA THR A 592 32.77 27.99 15.10
C THR A 592 31.73 27.90 16.22
N ALA A 593 31.95 28.52 17.38
CA ALA A 593 31.00 28.52 18.50
C ALA A 593 29.64 29.15 18.11
N VAL A 594 29.62 30.01 17.09
CA VAL A 594 28.40 30.64 16.55
C VAL A 594 27.41 29.64 15.91
N LEU A 595 27.81 28.38 15.68
CA LEU A 595 26.92 27.32 15.16
C LEU A 595 25.96 26.75 16.23
N GLY A 596 26.14 27.11 17.51
CA GLY A 596 25.20 26.81 18.59
C GLY A 596 24.92 25.31 18.79
N VAL A 597 23.69 24.88 18.48
CA VAL A 597 23.12 23.54 18.77
C VAL A 597 23.78 22.42 17.97
N TYR A 598 24.34 22.71 16.79
CA TYR A 598 24.91 21.69 15.90
C TYR A 598 26.43 21.61 16.08
N THR A 599 26.92 20.41 16.42
CA THR A 599 28.35 20.14 16.42
C THR A 599 28.89 20.05 14.99
N LEU A 600 30.16 20.41 14.81
CA LEU A 600 30.86 20.32 13.52
C LEU A 600 30.79 18.90 12.92
N GLN A 601 30.77 17.86 13.77
CA GLN A 601 30.62 16.46 13.37
C GLN A 601 29.23 16.12 12.82
N GLN A 602 28.16 16.67 13.41
CA GLN A 602 26.80 16.48 12.90
C GLN A 602 26.62 17.11 11.52
N ILE A 603 27.14 18.32 11.32
CA ILE A 603 27.06 19.02 10.03
C ILE A 603 27.84 18.25 8.94
N GLN A 604 29.03 17.70 9.25
CA GLN A 604 29.79 16.86 8.33
C GLN A 604 29.08 15.54 7.99
N ALA A 605 28.44 14.88 8.97
CA ALA A 605 27.66 13.65 8.74
C ALA A 605 26.40 13.90 7.87
N MET A 606 25.89 15.15 7.86
CA MET A 606 24.76 15.58 7.04
C MET A 606 25.17 15.95 5.60
N GLY A 607 26.42 15.70 5.21
CA GLY A 607 26.92 15.99 3.86
C GLY A 607 27.26 17.46 3.61
N LEU A 608 27.18 18.32 4.64
CA LEU A 608 27.70 19.68 4.60
C LEU A 608 29.20 19.64 4.87
N GLY A 609 30.00 19.66 3.79
CA GLY A 609 31.44 19.82 3.87
C GLY A 609 31.79 21.23 4.36
N LEU A 610 31.72 21.48 5.67
CA LEU A 610 32.22 22.72 6.28
C LEU A 610 33.72 22.92 6.04
N TRP A 611 34.46 21.84 5.71
CA TRP A 611 35.91 21.84 5.63
C TRP A 611 36.46 21.63 4.20
N ASN A 612 35.95 22.35 3.20
CA ASN A 612 36.58 22.32 1.87
C ASN A 612 36.52 23.65 1.10
N GLY A 613 36.34 24.81 1.78
CA GLY A 613 36.25 26.06 1.02
C GLY A 613 36.24 27.40 1.77
N VAL A 614 36.44 27.47 3.08
CA VAL A 614 36.83 28.76 3.70
C VAL A 614 38.31 28.64 4.00
N ASP A 615 39.12 29.20 3.10
CA ASP A 615 40.55 29.32 3.33
C ASP A 615 40.76 30.05 4.67
N PRO A 616 41.53 29.50 5.61
CA PRO A 616 42.03 30.28 6.75
C PRO A 616 42.91 31.43 6.24
N THR A 617 43.24 31.46 4.96
CA THR A 617 44.03 32.49 4.29
C THR A 617 43.15 33.57 3.69
N GLN A 618 43.45 34.83 4.01
CA GLN A 618 42.82 36.02 3.50
C GLN A 618 43.73 36.71 2.49
N TYR A 619 43.12 37.38 1.50
CA TYR A 619 43.82 38.15 0.48
C TYR A 619 43.28 39.59 0.42
N ALA A 620 44.17 40.55 0.22
CA ALA A 620 43.83 41.93 -0.08
C ALA A 620 44.75 42.48 -1.17
N ARG A 621 44.28 43.47 -1.92
CA ARG A 621 45.06 44.10 -3.01
C ARG A 621 44.99 45.60 -2.93
N ASP A 622 45.96 46.28 -3.54
CA ASP A 622 45.89 47.73 -3.65
C ASP A 622 45.02 48.20 -4.82
N ASP A 623 44.60 49.47 -4.78
CA ASP A 623 43.79 50.12 -5.82
C ASP A 623 44.63 50.96 -6.81
N GLY A 624 45.95 51.00 -6.62
CA GLY A 624 46.86 51.90 -7.36
C GLY A 624 46.81 53.36 -6.89
N ALA A 625 45.93 53.71 -5.94
CA ALA A 625 45.76 55.05 -5.38
C ALA A 625 46.18 55.15 -3.90
N GLY A 626 46.81 54.10 -3.35
CA GLY A 626 47.37 54.07 -2.00
C GLY A 626 46.47 53.40 -0.95
N ASN A 627 45.32 52.85 -1.35
CA ASN A 627 44.44 52.10 -0.45
C ASN A 627 44.64 50.60 -0.64
N VAL A 628 44.49 49.84 0.45
CA VAL A 628 44.42 48.37 0.41
C VAL A 628 42.96 47.96 0.55
N LEU A 629 42.46 47.26 -0.46
CA LEU A 629 41.10 46.80 -0.59
C LEU A 629 40.99 45.28 -0.34
N ARG A 630 40.00 44.90 0.46
CA ARG A 630 39.50 43.51 0.53
C ARG A 630 38.01 43.53 0.24
N ALA A 631 37.60 42.72 -0.75
CA ALA A 631 36.21 42.66 -1.22
C ALA A 631 35.58 44.05 -1.50
N GLY A 632 36.37 45.00 -2.03
CA GLY A 632 35.95 46.37 -2.36
C GLY A 632 35.89 47.34 -1.16
N GLN A 633 36.21 46.90 0.05
CA GLN A 633 36.31 47.77 1.23
C GLN A 633 37.77 48.11 1.54
N VAL A 634 38.02 49.38 1.86
CA VAL A 634 39.34 49.84 2.32
C VAL A 634 39.60 49.28 3.72
N ILE A 635 40.57 48.38 3.83
CA ILE A 635 41.00 47.77 5.10
C ILE A 635 42.33 48.33 5.59
N GLY A 636 43.01 49.13 4.77
CA GLY A 636 44.37 49.57 5.02
C GLY A 636 44.88 50.56 3.99
N SER A 637 46.16 50.90 4.09
CA SER A 637 46.86 51.81 3.18
C SER A 637 48.25 51.29 2.84
N VAL A 638 48.73 51.64 1.65
CA VAL A 638 50.09 51.39 1.18
C VAL A 638 50.75 52.70 0.77
N ASN A 639 52.00 52.90 1.16
CA ASN A 639 52.85 53.98 0.66
C ASN A 639 53.83 53.43 -0.37
N TYR A 640 53.55 53.66 -1.66
CA TYR A 640 54.34 53.12 -2.78
C TYR A 640 55.81 53.55 -2.80
N ALA A 641 56.14 54.71 -2.26
CA ALA A 641 57.52 55.22 -2.24
C ALA A 641 58.37 54.57 -1.15
N THR A 642 57.76 54.19 -0.02
CA THR A 642 58.47 53.65 1.16
C THR A 642 58.24 52.17 1.40
N GLY A 643 57.22 51.57 0.78
CA GLY A 643 56.87 50.16 0.95
C GLY A 643 56.11 49.83 2.22
N ALA A 644 55.74 50.86 3.01
CA ALA A 644 55.00 50.67 4.25
C ALA A 644 53.54 50.32 3.94
N VAL A 645 53.08 49.19 4.49
CA VAL A 645 51.72 48.66 4.34
C VAL A 645 51.13 48.45 5.74
N GLN A 646 49.89 48.90 5.94
CA GLN A 646 49.19 48.75 7.22
C GLN A 646 47.73 48.38 6.96
N PHE A 647 47.23 47.30 7.56
CA PHE A 647 45.88 46.81 7.31
C PHE A 647 45.21 46.20 8.56
N GLN A 648 43.88 46.18 8.58
CA GLN A 648 43.08 45.49 9.59
C GLN A 648 43.00 43.99 9.21
N PRO A 649 43.53 43.06 10.04
CA PRO A 649 43.64 41.66 9.64
C PRO A 649 42.41 40.80 10.01
N ASP A 650 41.58 41.27 10.94
CA ASP A 650 40.39 40.53 11.39
C ASP A 650 39.26 40.66 10.38
N VAL A 651 38.58 39.55 10.13
CA VAL A 651 37.50 39.51 9.14
C VAL A 651 36.32 38.76 9.71
N THR A 652 35.13 39.11 9.21
CA THR A 652 33.94 38.29 9.40
C THR A 652 33.80 37.38 8.18
N VAL A 653 33.73 36.08 8.42
CA VAL A 653 33.47 35.08 7.38
C VAL A 653 32.06 34.53 7.54
N LYS A 654 31.37 34.32 6.43
CA LYS A 654 30.05 33.71 6.43
C LYS A 654 30.21 32.19 6.39
N ILE A 655 29.74 31.50 7.43
CA ILE A 655 29.73 30.04 7.46
C ILE A 655 28.31 29.51 7.27
N PRO A 656 28.12 28.43 6.49
CA PRO A 656 26.81 27.84 6.28
C PRO A 656 26.34 27.12 7.54
N SER A 657 25.15 27.47 8.01
CA SER A 657 24.44 26.82 9.13
C SER A 657 23.09 26.30 8.63
N PRO A 658 22.80 24.99 8.75
CA PRO A 658 21.51 24.46 8.35
C PRO A 658 20.41 24.97 9.28
N VAL A 659 19.25 25.28 8.71
CA VAL A 659 18.05 25.70 9.43
C VAL A 659 17.09 24.52 9.46
N TYR A 660 16.64 24.11 10.64
CA TYR A 660 15.59 23.11 10.81
C TYR A 660 14.39 23.70 11.52
N GLY A 661 13.19 23.40 11.01
CA GLY A 661 11.94 23.70 11.69
C GLY A 661 11.32 22.42 12.24
N ALA A 662 10.92 22.43 13.51
CA ALA A 662 10.07 21.37 14.04
C ALA A 662 8.66 21.52 13.47
N GLN A 663 8.10 20.43 12.99
CA GLN A 663 6.77 20.42 12.41
C GLN A 663 5.93 19.30 13.03
N ARG A 664 4.70 19.66 13.39
CA ARG A 664 3.70 18.77 13.95
C ARG A 664 3.13 17.85 12.87
N LEU A 665 3.13 16.54 13.13
CA LEU A 665 2.64 15.50 12.21
C LEU A 665 1.31 14.87 12.64
N GLY A 666 0.85 15.11 13.88
CA GLY A 666 -0.42 14.59 14.39
C GLY A 666 -0.29 13.88 15.74
N TRP A 667 -1.18 12.91 15.99
CA TRP A 667 -1.28 12.11 17.22
C TRP A 667 -1.27 10.62 16.84
N ALA A 668 -0.41 9.83 17.48
CA ALA A 668 -0.44 8.37 17.40
C ALA A 668 -0.97 7.77 18.72
N SER A 669 -1.89 6.80 18.62
CA SER A 669 -2.49 6.13 19.79
C SER A 669 -1.41 5.41 20.61
N GLY A 670 -1.38 5.65 21.93
CA GLY A 670 -0.39 5.08 22.84
C GLY A 670 1.02 5.72 22.78
N VAL A 671 1.27 6.66 21.86
CA VAL A 671 2.61 7.24 21.64
C VAL A 671 2.66 8.78 21.77
N GLY A 672 1.51 9.46 21.81
CA GLY A 672 1.40 10.91 22.04
C GLY A 672 1.58 11.77 20.78
N GLN A 673 1.77 13.09 20.95
CA GLN A 673 1.97 14.03 19.84
C GLN A 673 3.25 13.71 19.05
N MET A 674 3.18 13.85 17.72
CA MET A 674 4.26 13.54 16.78
C MET A 674 4.89 14.83 16.22
N PHE A 675 6.22 14.91 16.25
CA PHE A 675 7.01 16.02 15.72
C PHE A 675 8.16 15.51 14.85
N ARG A 676 8.46 16.23 13.77
CA ARG A 676 9.59 15.95 12.89
C ARG A 676 10.37 17.24 12.60
N LEU A 677 11.69 17.13 12.58
CA LEU A 677 12.56 18.20 12.12
C LEU A 677 12.62 18.18 10.60
N ASN A 678 12.18 19.27 9.96
CA ASN A 678 12.27 19.49 8.53
C ASN A 678 13.39 20.49 8.24
N TYR A 679 14.21 20.22 7.25
CA TYR A 679 15.21 21.18 6.79
C TYR A 679 14.52 22.32 6.03
N GLY A 680 14.87 23.55 6.41
CA GLY A 680 14.34 24.79 5.86
C GLY A 680 15.34 25.54 4.98
N GLY A 681 16.55 25.01 4.77
CA GLY A 681 17.60 25.64 3.96
C GLY A 681 18.92 25.85 4.71
N ILE A 682 19.90 26.47 4.03
CA ILE A 682 21.13 26.97 4.65
C ILE A 682 20.94 28.46 4.94
N SER A 683 21.21 28.86 6.19
CA SER A 683 21.47 30.25 6.55
C SER A 683 22.98 30.48 6.61
N TYR A 684 23.46 31.65 6.19
CA TYR A 684 24.86 32.01 6.36
C TYR A 684 25.00 32.90 7.60
N VAL A 685 25.62 32.37 8.65
CA VAL A 685 25.86 33.11 9.89
C VAL A 685 27.23 33.77 9.84
N ASP A 686 27.31 34.96 10.41
CA ASP A 686 28.54 35.73 10.50
C ASP A 686 29.41 35.16 11.63
N ALA A 687 30.55 34.55 11.26
CA ALA A 687 31.53 34.01 12.18
C ALA A 687 32.76 34.94 12.23
N PRO A 688 33.23 35.32 13.42
CA PRO A 688 34.48 36.05 13.54
C PRO A 688 35.66 35.14 13.16
N SER A 689 36.53 35.65 12.30
CA SER A 689 37.79 35.00 11.93
C SER A 689 38.94 35.94 12.22
N LEU A 690 39.74 35.56 13.23
CA LEU A 690 40.71 36.44 13.86
C LEU A 690 42.13 36.09 13.42
N TYR A 691 42.97 37.11 13.22
CA TYR A 691 44.40 36.89 13.00
C TYR A 691 45.07 36.44 14.32
N PRO A 692 45.78 35.30 14.33
CA PRO A 692 46.44 34.80 15.53
C PRO A 692 47.60 35.71 15.92
N ASN A 693 47.65 36.12 17.19
CA ASN A 693 48.71 36.96 17.75
C ASN A 693 49.87 36.14 18.34
N ASP A 694 50.02 34.88 17.93
CA ASP A 694 51.04 33.94 18.37
C ASP A 694 51.93 33.50 17.19
N GLU A 695 52.81 32.51 17.42
CA GLU A 695 53.74 31.99 16.41
C GLU A 695 53.06 31.36 15.19
N SER A 696 51.74 31.13 15.24
CA SER A 696 50.98 30.63 14.09
C SER A 696 50.60 31.72 13.08
N GLY A 697 50.78 33.02 13.41
CA GLY A 697 50.51 34.14 12.51
C GLY A 697 51.54 34.27 11.38
N ARG A 698 51.06 34.50 10.16
CA ARG A 698 51.87 34.71 8.95
C ARG A 698 51.25 35.79 8.08
N VAL A 699 52.09 36.69 7.55
CA VAL A 699 51.72 37.65 6.50
C VAL A 699 52.73 37.54 5.37
N LEU A 700 52.26 37.62 4.15
CA LEU A 700 53.07 37.54 2.94
C LEU A 700 52.67 38.69 2.02
N LEU A 701 53.65 39.46 1.55
CA LEU A 701 53.47 40.51 0.55
C LEU A 701 54.01 40.04 -0.79
N ARG A 702 53.23 40.19 -1.84
CA ARG A 702 53.67 40.00 -3.23
C ARG A 702 53.50 41.31 -3.97
N TYR A 703 54.55 41.79 -4.63
CA TYR A 703 54.51 43.06 -5.36
C TYR A 703 55.55 43.11 -6.48
N ASN A 704 55.39 44.06 -7.39
CA ASN A 704 56.40 44.36 -8.40
C ASN A 704 57.33 45.47 -7.89
N SER A 705 58.63 45.30 -8.10
CA SER A 705 59.64 46.30 -7.78
C SER A 705 60.21 46.94 -9.05
N ALA A 706 60.83 48.12 -8.93
CA ALA A 706 61.52 48.75 -10.03
C ALA A 706 62.66 47.86 -10.59
N GLY A 707 62.77 47.76 -11.92
CA GLY A 707 63.86 47.06 -12.61
C GLY A 707 63.56 46.77 -14.09
N SER A 708 64.42 45.97 -14.73
CA SER A 708 64.34 45.72 -16.19
C SER A 708 63.08 44.96 -16.60
N THR A 709 62.36 45.50 -17.59
CA THR A 709 61.14 44.93 -18.16
C THR A 709 61.38 44.24 -19.51
N SER A 710 60.46 43.36 -19.92
CA SER A 710 60.46 42.71 -21.24
C SER A 710 59.04 42.51 -21.76
N ASN A 711 58.84 42.63 -23.08
CA ASN A 711 57.54 42.35 -23.71
C ASN A 711 57.34 40.85 -23.89
N HIS A 712 56.15 40.36 -23.59
CA HIS A 712 55.76 38.97 -23.75
C HIS A 712 54.40 38.87 -24.43
N SER A 713 54.22 37.77 -25.17
CA SER A 713 52.98 37.43 -25.85
C SER A 713 52.72 35.94 -25.64
N GLU A 714 51.53 35.61 -25.14
CA GLU A 714 51.09 34.24 -24.89
C GLU A 714 49.77 33.97 -25.62
N THR A 715 49.60 32.76 -26.13
CA THR A 715 48.38 32.36 -26.87
C THR A 715 47.68 31.21 -26.14
N PHE A 716 46.38 31.38 -25.89
CA PHE A 716 45.54 30.39 -25.20
C PHE A 716 44.35 29.97 -26.08
N ALA A 717 43.97 28.69 -26.02
CA ALA A 717 42.71 28.26 -26.59
C ALA A 717 41.54 28.66 -25.67
N PHE A 718 40.49 29.27 -26.25
CA PHE A 718 39.32 29.66 -25.48
C PHE A 718 38.49 28.42 -25.11
N SER A 719 38.49 28.09 -23.82
CA SER A 719 37.73 27.00 -23.21
C SER A 719 36.86 27.55 -22.07
N PRO A 720 35.67 28.05 -22.38
CA PRO A 720 34.83 28.72 -21.40
C PRO A 720 34.20 27.74 -20.39
N SER A 721 34.15 28.18 -19.13
CA SER A 721 33.44 27.53 -18.04
C SER A 721 32.73 28.54 -17.14
N PHE A 722 31.79 28.05 -16.34
CA PHE A 722 31.13 28.84 -15.30
C PHE A 722 30.53 27.92 -14.24
N ARG A 723 30.22 28.46 -13.06
CA ARG A 723 29.49 27.73 -12.02
C ARG A 723 28.00 28.03 -12.12
N LEU A 724 27.17 26.99 -11.99
CA LEU A 724 25.71 27.10 -11.98
C LEU A 724 25.22 27.96 -10.81
N VAL A 725 25.85 27.83 -9.63
CA VAL A 725 25.52 28.60 -8.44
C VAL A 725 26.80 29.26 -7.91
N PRO A 726 27.12 30.48 -8.36
CA PRO A 726 28.30 31.21 -7.89
C PRO A 726 28.27 31.38 -6.36
N GLY A 727 29.40 31.14 -5.69
CA GLY A 727 29.54 31.32 -4.25
C GLY A 727 28.93 30.22 -3.36
N VAL A 728 28.28 29.21 -3.94
CA VAL A 728 27.71 28.07 -3.20
C VAL A 728 28.42 26.79 -3.60
N ASN A 729 28.88 26.02 -2.62
CA ASN A 729 29.46 24.69 -2.83
C ASN A 729 28.45 23.63 -2.39
N ALA A 730 27.51 23.30 -3.26
CA ALA A 730 26.49 22.29 -3.02
C ALA A 730 26.31 21.43 -4.27
N GLN A 731 25.98 20.15 -4.07
CA GLN A 731 25.77 19.23 -5.16
C GLN A 731 24.54 19.65 -5.97
N VAL A 732 24.66 19.70 -7.30
CA VAL A 732 23.55 19.95 -8.21
C VAL A 732 22.76 18.66 -8.40
N VAL A 733 21.45 18.75 -8.26
CA VAL A 733 20.54 17.64 -8.52
C VAL A 733 20.50 17.36 -10.03
N THR A 734 20.78 16.12 -10.40
CA THR A 734 20.78 15.66 -11.80
C THR A 734 19.40 15.83 -12.44
N GLY A 735 19.33 16.33 -13.68
CA GLY A 735 18.08 16.52 -14.42
C GLY A 735 17.34 17.83 -14.12
N THR A 736 17.91 18.71 -13.29
CA THR A 736 17.25 19.98 -12.87
C THR A 736 17.76 21.21 -13.59
N VAL A 737 18.84 21.07 -14.37
CA VAL A 737 19.55 22.22 -14.93
C VAL A 737 18.89 22.62 -16.23
N LEU A 738 18.40 23.86 -16.29
CA LEU A 738 17.91 24.47 -17.51
C LEU A 738 18.52 25.86 -17.68
N LEU A 739 19.18 26.06 -18.81
CA LEU A 739 19.82 27.32 -19.18
C LEU A 739 19.11 27.92 -20.39
N ALA A 740 18.62 29.15 -20.25
CA ALA A 740 18.01 29.92 -21.33
C ALA A 740 19.03 30.87 -21.95
N ILE A 741 19.06 30.90 -23.28
CA ILE A 741 19.94 31.76 -24.07
C ILE A 741 19.07 32.57 -25.01
N ALA A 742 19.30 33.89 -25.04
CA ALA A 742 18.53 34.79 -25.87
C ALA A 742 18.61 34.38 -27.35
N GLY A 743 17.45 34.13 -27.97
CA GLY A 743 17.33 33.78 -29.39
C GLY A 743 17.53 32.30 -29.73
N ASN A 744 17.85 31.43 -28.77
CA ASN A 744 18.13 30.01 -28.99
C ASN A 744 17.19 29.08 -28.19
N GLN A 745 17.20 27.77 -28.49
CA GLN A 745 16.48 26.81 -27.67
C GLN A 745 17.19 26.64 -26.32
N PRO A 746 16.43 26.42 -25.22
CA PRO A 746 17.03 26.22 -23.91
C PRO A 746 17.87 24.94 -23.84
N TRP A 747 18.93 24.97 -23.03
CA TRP A 747 19.84 23.86 -22.81
C TRP A 747 19.48 23.14 -21.52
N GLY A 748 19.17 21.85 -21.62
CA GLY A 748 18.87 20.99 -20.48
C GLY A 748 19.95 19.94 -20.27
N ASP A 749 20.06 19.41 -19.06
CA ASP A 749 20.96 18.29 -18.79
C ASP A 749 20.29 16.93 -19.02
N ASN A 750 21.08 15.90 -19.30
CA ASN A 750 20.58 14.54 -19.51
C ASN A 750 20.57 13.69 -18.23
N GLY A 751 20.88 14.28 -17.06
CA GLY A 751 21.04 13.56 -15.80
C GLY A 751 22.32 12.72 -15.69
N GLN A 752 23.17 12.68 -16.72
CA GLN A 752 24.43 11.94 -16.76
C GLN A 752 25.65 12.86 -16.95
N GLY A 753 25.47 14.17 -16.83
CA GLY A 753 26.56 15.15 -16.87
C GLY A 753 26.77 15.80 -18.24
N THR A 754 25.87 15.57 -19.20
CA THR A 754 25.91 16.23 -20.52
C THR A 754 24.87 17.34 -20.59
N LEU A 755 25.31 18.54 -20.97
CA LEU A 755 24.44 19.68 -21.28
C LEU A 755 24.12 19.67 -22.77
N ARG A 756 22.83 19.73 -23.13
CA ARG A 756 22.36 19.51 -24.51
C ARG A 756 21.21 20.44 -24.89
N GLU A 757 21.13 20.73 -26.18
CA GLU A 757 20.04 21.50 -26.80
C GLU A 757 19.24 20.57 -27.72
N PHE A 758 17.92 20.67 -27.69
CA PHE A 758 17.06 19.94 -28.63
C PHE A 758 16.79 20.83 -29.85
N THR A 759 17.25 20.39 -31.02
CA THR A 759 17.08 21.09 -32.30
C THR A 759 16.22 20.27 -33.26
N PRO A 760 15.75 20.85 -34.39
CA PRO A 760 15.03 20.11 -35.43
C PRO A 760 15.77 18.87 -35.97
N SER A 761 17.10 18.82 -35.84
CA SER A 761 17.93 17.67 -36.24
C SER A 761 18.25 16.71 -35.09
N GLY A 762 17.69 16.91 -33.89
CA GLY A 762 17.89 16.08 -32.71
C GLY A 762 18.68 16.77 -31.59
N TRP A 763 19.24 15.98 -30.67
CA TRP A 763 20.01 16.50 -29.54
C TRP A 763 21.42 16.91 -29.96
N VAL A 764 21.83 18.13 -29.60
CA VAL A 764 23.18 18.67 -29.81
C VAL A 764 23.86 18.90 -28.46
N THR A 765 25.06 18.35 -28.26
CA THR A 765 25.84 18.55 -27.04
C THR A 765 26.46 19.95 -27.01
N ARG A 766 26.24 20.67 -25.91
CA ARG A 766 26.76 22.03 -25.64
C ARG A 766 27.93 22.04 -24.66
N GLY A 767 27.98 21.06 -23.77
CA GLY A 767 29.04 20.94 -22.78
C GLY A 767 28.82 19.80 -21.81
N SER A 768 29.57 19.85 -20.71
CA SER A 768 29.47 18.92 -19.59
C SER A 768 29.25 19.64 -18.27
N ILE A 769 28.65 18.94 -17.31
CA ILE A 769 28.33 19.44 -15.96
C ILE A 769 28.96 18.50 -14.94
N ASN A 770 29.74 19.07 -14.02
CA ASN A 770 30.15 18.38 -12.82
C ASN A 770 29.11 18.63 -11.72
N TYR A 771 28.29 17.62 -11.40
CA TYR A 771 27.22 17.76 -10.42
C TYR A 771 27.73 17.98 -8.99
N LEU A 772 28.95 17.54 -8.64
CA LEU A 772 29.49 17.75 -7.29
C LEU A 772 29.90 19.20 -7.07
N SER A 773 30.55 19.83 -8.06
CA SER A 773 31.04 21.21 -7.95
C SER A 773 30.10 22.26 -8.55
N GLY A 774 29.10 21.85 -9.32
CA GLY A 774 28.23 22.73 -10.09
C GLY A 774 28.93 23.44 -11.26
N ALA A 775 30.14 23.02 -11.63
CA ALA A 775 30.89 23.60 -12.75
C ALA A 775 30.40 23.08 -14.10
N VAL A 776 30.23 23.99 -15.05
CA VAL A 776 29.87 23.70 -16.44
C VAL A 776 31.06 24.05 -17.32
N THR A 777 31.46 23.12 -18.17
CA THR A 777 32.46 23.34 -19.22
C THR A 777 31.80 23.26 -20.58
N LEU A 778 31.90 24.33 -21.36
CA LEU A 778 31.29 24.39 -22.69
C LEU A 778 32.25 23.86 -23.75
N THR A 779 31.71 23.04 -24.66
CA THR A 779 32.45 22.48 -25.80
C THR A 779 31.88 22.94 -27.14
N SER A 780 30.65 23.46 -27.17
CA SER A 780 30.07 24.08 -28.36
C SER A 780 29.09 25.20 -27.99
N TRP A 781 28.99 26.24 -28.82
CA TRP A 781 28.07 27.37 -28.68
C TRP A 781 27.86 28.07 -30.03
N SER A 782 26.92 29.02 -30.09
CA SER A 782 26.73 29.87 -31.27
C SER A 782 27.67 31.07 -31.22
N ALA A 783 28.59 31.17 -32.19
CA ALA A 783 29.47 32.33 -32.33
C ALA A 783 28.64 33.61 -32.57
N GLY A 784 29.05 34.73 -31.99
CA GLY A 784 28.33 36.01 -32.10
C GLY A 784 27.15 36.18 -31.14
N ALA A 785 26.78 35.15 -30.37
CA ALA A 785 25.76 35.28 -29.33
C ALA A 785 26.27 36.13 -28.15
N ALA A 786 25.38 36.92 -27.54
CA ALA A 786 25.71 37.68 -26.34
C ALA A 786 26.06 36.72 -25.19
N ASN A 787 27.11 37.02 -24.43
CA ASN A 787 27.53 36.21 -23.28
C ASN A 787 26.66 36.51 -22.05
N SER A 788 25.39 36.12 -22.13
CA SER A 788 24.38 36.30 -21.09
C SER A 788 23.52 35.04 -20.99
N ILE A 789 24.04 34.04 -20.28
CA ILE A 789 23.37 32.75 -20.07
C ILE A 789 22.45 32.89 -18.86
N THR A 790 21.16 32.63 -19.00
CA THR A 790 20.22 32.70 -17.88
C THR A 790 20.05 31.31 -17.28
N ARG A 791 20.39 31.14 -16.00
CA ARG A 791 19.98 29.95 -15.23
C ARG A 791 18.48 30.05 -14.98
N ALA A 792 17.69 29.30 -15.75
CA ALA A 792 16.24 29.29 -15.64
C ALA A 792 15.75 28.29 -14.59
N SER A 793 16.45 27.16 -14.43
CA SER A 793 16.22 26.20 -13.36
C SER A 793 17.54 25.57 -12.93
N CYS A 794 17.68 25.38 -11.62
CA CYS A 794 18.74 24.59 -11.01
C CYS A 794 18.32 24.28 -9.57
N VAL A 795 18.50 23.03 -9.15
CA VAL A 795 18.29 22.64 -7.76
C VAL A 795 19.60 22.11 -7.23
N THR A 796 19.96 22.53 -6.03
CA THR A 796 21.09 21.99 -5.27
C THR A 796 20.58 21.15 -4.11
N THR A 797 21.30 20.12 -3.72
CA THR A 797 20.95 19.27 -2.58
C THR A 797 22.11 19.18 -1.59
N VAL A 798 21.75 18.97 -0.33
CA VAL A 798 22.65 18.88 0.79
C VAL A 798 22.30 17.61 1.57
N GLY A 799 22.86 16.48 1.15
CA GLY A 799 22.68 15.21 1.85
C GLY A 799 21.36 14.47 1.55
N GLU A 800 21.00 13.58 2.47
CA GLU A 800 19.87 12.65 2.36
C GLU A 800 18.68 13.08 3.23
N ASN A 801 17.48 12.60 2.87
CA ASN A 801 16.30 12.84 3.70
C ASN A 801 16.51 12.21 5.09
N ILE A 802 16.20 12.96 6.15
CA ILE A 802 16.34 12.50 7.54
C ILE A 802 14.97 12.41 8.20
N SER A 803 14.80 11.44 9.09
CA SER A 803 13.59 11.33 9.91
C SER A 803 13.90 10.75 11.27
N SER A 804 13.17 11.23 12.28
CA SER A 804 13.19 10.72 13.64
C SER A 804 12.09 9.68 13.89
N GLU A 805 11.17 9.44 12.94
CA GLU A 805 10.03 8.53 13.14
C GLU A 805 9.55 7.92 11.82
N TYR A 806 9.14 6.65 11.88
CA TYR A 806 8.55 5.91 10.78
C TYR A 806 7.35 5.07 11.23
N VAL A 807 6.32 5.09 10.41
CA VAL A 807 5.23 4.13 10.43
C VAL A 807 5.17 3.42 9.08
N PHE A 808 5.17 2.09 9.09
CA PHE A 808 5.10 1.30 7.87
C PHE A 808 4.44 -0.06 8.10
N ARG A 809 4.04 -0.70 7.00
CA ARG A 809 3.58 -2.09 7.00
C ARG A 809 4.67 -3.01 6.45
N THR A 810 4.77 -4.22 6.99
CA THR A 810 5.65 -5.25 6.43
C THR A 810 5.12 -5.82 5.11
N GLY A 811 6.01 -6.46 4.35
CA GLY A 811 5.68 -7.06 3.05
C GLY A 811 4.74 -8.27 3.14
N ALA A 812 4.66 -8.90 4.32
CA ALA A 812 3.69 -9.93 4.63
C ALA A 812 3.27 -9.81 6.11
N ALA A 813 2.05 -10.26 6.39
CA ALA A 813 1.46 -10.38 7.72
C ALA A 813 0.55 -11.63 7.74
N PRO A 814 0.41 -12.33 8.88
CA PRO A 814 1.01 -12.02 10.18
C PRO A 814 2.50 -12.41 10.26
N LEU A 815 3.22 -11.75 11.16
CA LEU A 815 4.63 -11.97 11.47
C LEU A 815 4.79 -12.91 12.67
N ARG A 816 5.85 -13.72 12.68
CA ARG A 816 6.24 -14.52 13.84
C ARG A 816 6.64 -13.60 14.99
N PRO A 817 6.04 -13.73 16.19
CA PRO A 817 6.43 -12.96 17.36
C PRO A 817 7.94 -13.06 17.65
N GLY A 818 8.57 -11.94 17.99
CA GLY A 818 10.02 -11.83 18.22
C GLY A 818 10.92 -11.92 16.98
N SER A 819 10.36 -11.99 15.76
CA SER A 819 11.17 -12.15 14.53
C SER A 819 11.62 -10.85 13.86
N LEU A 820 10.96 -9.72 14.16
CA LEU A 820 11.24 -8.43 13.52
C LEU A 820 12.56 -7.85 14.01
N SER A 821 13.44 -7.52 13.07
CA SER A 821 14.72 -6.84 13.30
C SER A 821 14.86 -5.65 12.34
N ILE A 822 15.21 -4.49 12.87
CA ILE A 822 15.37 -3.22 12.14
C ILE A 822 16.84 -2.81 12.20
N GLN A 823 17.44 -2.51 11.04
CA GLN A 823 18.78 -1.99 10.92
C GLN A 823 18.79 -0.59 10.29
N PHE A 824 19.62 0.31 10.83
CA PHE A 824 19.80 1.67 10.33
C PHE A 824 21.22 2.20 10.60
N ALA A 825 21.63 3.25 9.90
CA ALA A 825 22.92 3.91 10.13
C ALA A 825 22.84 4.92 11.28
N ARG A 826 23.85 4.92 12.17
CA ARG A 826 23.95 5.87 13.29
C ARG A 826 24.54 7.20 12.86
N ALA A 827 24.12 8.28 13.51
CA ALA A 827 24.64 9.64 13.28
C ALA A 827 26.16 9.79 13.55
N VAL A 828 26.72 8.98 14.47
CA VAL A 828 28.15 8.96 14.81
C VAL A 828 28.98 7.97 13.98
N GLY A 829 28.38 7.36 12.94
CA GLY A 829 28.99 6.30 12.14
C GLY A 829 28.67 4.88 12.64
N GLY A 830 28.72 3.91 11.72
CA GLY A 830 28.34 2.52 11.96
C GLY A 830 26.84 2.24 11.80
N THR A 831 26.43 0.99 12.00
CA THR A 831 25.03 0.54 11.96
C THR A 831 24.55 0.08 13.33
N GLN A 832 23.26 0.25 13.59
CA GLN A 832 22.57 -0.31 14.75
C GLN A 832 21.49 -1.26 14.28
N THR A 833 21.36 -2.39 14.95
CA THR A 833 20.28 -3.35 14.78
C THR A 833 19.45 -3.39 16.06
N VAL A 834 18.13 -3.36 15.93
CA VAL A 834 17.17 -3.45 17.04
C VAL A 834 16.15 -4.54 16.72
N THR A 835 15.86 -5.40 17.68
CA THR A 835 14.89 -6.49 17.54
C THR A 835 13.67 -6.20 18.39
N ALA A 836 12.49 -6.54 17.89
CA ALA A 836 11.24 -6.44 18.64
C ALA A 836 11.07 -7.63 19.60
N ASP A 837 10.55 -7.37 20.79
CA ASP A 837 10.20 -8.40 21.78
C ASP A 837 8.90 -9.13 21.42
N ILE A 838 8.63 -10.27 22.08
CA ILE A 838 7.46 -11.14 21.80
C ILE A 838 6.13 -10.40 22.00
N ASP A 839 6.09 -9.43 22.91
CA ASP A 839 4.94 -8.57 23.19
C ASP A 839 4.74 -7.44 22.15
N GLY A 840 5.64 -7.36 21.16
CA GLY A 840 5.63 -6.35 20.11
C GLY A 840 6.37 -5.07 20.49
N THR A 841 6.98 -4.97 21.68
CA THR A 841 7.69 -3.76 22.09
C THR A 841 9.07 -3.68 21.42
N ILE A 842 9.47 -2.46 21.01
CA ILE A 842 10.81 -2.18 20.49
C ILE A 842 11.49 -1.20 21.43
N THR A 843 12.52 -1.63 22.16
CA THR A 843 13.28 -0.75 23.07
C THR A 843 14.78 -0.97 22.92
N ALA A 844 15.53 0.09 22.59
CA ALA A 844 16.99 0.09 22.59
C ALA A 844 17.53 1.50 22.87
N SER A 845 18.85 1.63 23.09
CA SER A 845 19.47 2.95 23.21
C SER A 845 19.21 3.78 21.95
N GLY A 846 18.57 4.94 22.13
CA GLY A 846 18.22 5.86 21.04
C GLY A 846 17.06 5.39 20.15
N VAL A 847 16.34 4.31 20.50
CA VAL A 847 15.24 3.77 19.70
C VAL A 847 14.09 3.29 20.57
N MET A 848 12.86 3.66 20.21
CA MET A 848 11.65 3.12 20.82
C MET A 848 10.55 2.92 19.79
N GLY A 849 9.65 1.96 20.01
CA GLY A 849 8.61 1.65 19.04
C GLY A 849 7.78 0.44 19.42
N SER A 850 6.96 -0.01 18.48
CA SER A 850 6.19 -1.24 18.58
C SER A 850 5.90 -1.87 17.22
N VAL A 851 5.59 -3.17 17.22
CA VAL A 851 5.05 -3.92 16.10
C VAL A 851 3.77 -4.64 16.51
N ASP A 852 2.76 -4.55 15.64
CA ASP A 852 1.58 -5.40 15.69
C ASP A 852 1.84 -6.60 14.77
N TYR A 853 2.01 -7.79 15.37
CA TYR A 853 2.37 -9.00 14.65
C TYR A 853 1.25 -9.49 13.72
N ASP A 854 -0.02 -9.21 14.03
CA ASP A 854 -1.16 -9.67 13.24
C ASP A 854 -1.34 -8.84 11.97
N THR A 855 -1.25 -7.52 12.11
CA THR A 855 -1.43 -6.56 11.00
C THR A 855 -0.14 -6.29 10.22
N GLY A 856 1.02 -6.58 10.81
CA GLY A 856 2.34 -6.24 10.28
C GLY A 856 2.67 -4.75 10.37
N LEU A 857 1.95 -3.99 11.20
CA LEU A 857 2.14 -2.55 11.39
C LEU A 857 3.30 -2.28 12.34
N VAL A 858 4.29 -1.51 11.90
CA VAL A 858 5.48 -1.16 12.67
C VAL A 858 5.55 0.34 12.90
N ARG A 859 5.78 0.74 14.15
CA ARG A 859 6.01 2.12 14.60
C ARG A 859 7.39 2.20 15.22
N VAL A 860 8.25 3.09 14.75
CA VAL A 860 9.60 3.26 15.29
C VAL A 860 10.01 4.72 15.35
N ARG A 861 10.64 5.12 16.46
CA ARG A 861 11.16 6.45 16.76
C ARG A 861 12.65 6.38 17.12
N PHE A 862 13.38 7.40 16.72
CA PHE A 862 14.81 7.59 16.97
C PHE A 862 15.03 8.82 17.85
N GLY A 863 15.56 8.60 19.05
CA GLY A 863 15.78 9.65 20.04
C GLY A 863 15.85 9.14 21.48
N THR A 864 16.06 10.08 22.40
CA THR A 864 16.27 9.80 23.82
C THR A 864 15.32 10.63 24.67
N VAL A 865 14.92 10.12 25.84
CA VAL A 865 14.06 10.86 26.78
C VAL A 865 14.95 11.64 27.75
N VAL A 866 14.83 12.96 27.76
CA VAL A 866 15.64 13.90 28.56
C VAL A 866 14.77 14.70 29.53
N THR A 867 15.39 15.41 30.48
CA THR A 867 14.68 16.30 31.42
C THR A 867 14.23 17.56 30.69
N ALA A 868 12.99 17.99 30.89
CA ALA A 868 12.44 19.16 30.19
C ALA A 868 13.10 20.48 30.64
N ALA A 869 13.33 20.64 31.94
CA ALA A 869 13.94 21.85 32.50
C ALA A 869 15.36 22.09 31.96
N GLY A 870 15.61 23.32 31.48
CA GLY A 870 16.91 23.75 30.92
C GLY A 870 17.06 23.53 29.42
N ASN A 871 16.04 22.99 28.73
CA ASN A 871 16.01 22.79 27.28
C ASN A 871 14.96 23.67 26.58
N GLU A 872 14.41 24.68 27.25
CA GLU A 872 13.28 25.48 26.75
C GLU A 872 13.62 26.32 25.51
N SER A 873 14.91 26.59 25.28
CA SER A 873 15.40 27.30 24.09
C SER A 873 15.66 26.37 22.89
N GLU A 874 15.50 25.07 23.06
CA GLU A 874 15.82 24.10 22.02
C GLU A 874 14.71 24.02 20.95
N PRO A 875 15.06 23.91 19.66
CA PRO A 875 14.08 23.96 18.56
C PRO A 875 13.12 22.75 18.53
N TRP A 876 13.43 21.69 19.27
CA TRP A 876 12.59 20.50 19.42
C TRP A 876 11.72 20.52 20.69
N PHE A 877 11.89 21.53 21.56
CA PHE A 877 11.16 21.64 22.82
C PHE A 877 9.75 22.20 22.60
N ASP A 878 8.76 21.55 23.19
CA ASP A 878 7.38 22.03 23.25
C ASP A 878 6.81 21.68 24.63
N ALA A 879 6.24 22.69 25.30
CA ALA A 879 5.71 22.57 26.65
C ALA A 879 4.55 21.55 26.73
N GLU A 880 3.79 21.34 25.65
CA GLU A 880 2.70 20.35 25.61
C GLU A 880 3.21 18.90 25.64
N ASN A 881 4.50 18.67 25.34
CA ASN A 881 5.10 17.34 25.25
C ASN A 881 5.82 16.90 26.53
N VAL A 882 5.84 17.76 27.56
CA VAL A 882 6.42 17.40 28.84
C VAL A 882 5.51 16.36 29.48
N ARG A 883 6.06 15.16 29.63
CA ARG A 883 5.39 14.03 30.26
C ARG A 883 5.12 14.32 31.74
N PRO A 884 4.16 13.62 32.38
CA PRO A 884 3.88 13.80 33.80
C PRO A 884 5.09 13.60 34.73
N ASP A 885 6.14 12.92 34.27
CA ASP A 885 7.40 12.70 34.99
C ASP A 885 8.43 13.85 34.82
N GLY A 886 8.06 14.96 34.16
CA GLY A 886 8.93 16.10 33.89
C GLY A 886 9.95 15.87 32.77
N LYS A 887 9.80 14.78 32.00
CA LYS A 887 10.69 14.45 30.88
C LYS A 887 10.06 14.76 29.53
N ILE A 888 10.91 14.90 28.52
CA ILE A 888 10.54 15.19 27.13
C ILE A 888 11.38 14.32 26.19
N PHE A 889 10.82 13.93 25.05
CA PHE A 889 11.55 13.17 24.04
C PHE A 889 12.37 14.13 23.17
N ARG A 890 13.69 13.92 23.12
CA ARG A 890 14.65 14.60 22.25
C ARG A 890 14.85 13.77 20.98
N PRO A 891 14.43 14.26 19.80
CA PRO A 891 14.60 13.55 18.53
C PRO A 891 16.08 13.45 18.11
N GLU A 892 16.50 12.27 17.65
CA GLU A 892 17.82 12.03 17.05
C GLU A 892 17.62 11.43 15.65
N PRO A 893 17.45 12.27 14.61
CA PRO A 893 17.05 11.80 13.29
C PRO A 893 18.14 10.98 12.59
N VAL A 894 17.72 9.98 11.83
CA VAL A 894 18.60 9.09 11.05
C VAL A 894 18.33 9.25 9.55
N ALA A 895 19.30 8.86 8.72
CA ALA A 895 19.14 8.88 7.26
C ALA A 895 18.05 7.88 6.85
N ALA A 896 16.98 8.40 6.26
CA ALA A 896 15.78 7.67 5.92
C ALA A 896 16.03 6.47 5.00
N SER A 897 16.92 6.69 4.03
CA SER A 897 17.32 5.71 3.03
C SER A 897 18.13 4.54 3.59
N SER A 898 18.64 4.66 4.84
CA SER A 898 19.40 3.60 5.50
C SER A 898 18.53 2.55 6.22
N LEU A 899 17.25 2.83 6.45
CA LEU A 899 16.37 1.96 7.21
C LEU A 899 16.05 0.67 6.44
N ARG A 900 16.32 -0.49 7.06
CA ARG A 900 16.02 -1.82 6.53
C ARG A 900 15.41 -2.68 7.63
N TYR A 901 14.52 -3.60 7.27
CA TYR A 901 13.98 -4.57 8.21
C TYR A 901 14.11 -6.00 7.69
N SER A 902 14.20 -6.95 8.62
CA SER A 902 14.11 -8.39 8.38
C SER A 902 13.10 -8.96 9.36
N ALA A 903 12.33 -9.96 8.93
CA ALA A 903 11.33 -10.61 9.76
C ALA A 903 11.04 -12.01 9.24
N VAL A 904 10.32 -12.83 10.02
CA VAL A 904 9.77 -14.09 9.54
C VAL A 904 8.25 -13.94 9.51
N ALA A 905 7.65 -14.11 8.34
CA ALA A 905 6.20 -14.10 8.20
C ALA A 905 5.65 -15.53 8.20
N TYR A 906 4.45 -15.72 8.74
CA TYR A 906 3.72 -16.96 8.52
C TYR A 906 3.15 -16.94 7.10
N SER A 907 3.52 -17.94 6.32
CA SER A 907 2.85 -18.28 5.08
C SER A 907 2.06 -19.56 5.30
N TYR A 908 0.86 -19.62 4.78
CA TYR A 908 0.05 -20.83 4.86
C TYR A 908 0.18 -21.56 3.54
N LEU A 909 0.74 -22.77 3.58
CA LEU A 909 0.80 -23.63 2.41
C LEU A 909 -0.60 -24.23 2.22
N PRO A 910 -1.27 -23.96 1.09
CA PRO A 910 -2.49 -24.67 0.75
C PRO A 910 -2.15 -26.14 0.53
N LEU A 911 -2.94 -27.04 1.14
CA LEU A 911 -2.82 -28.47 0.91
C LEU A 911 -3.42 -28.82 -0.46
N ASP A 912 -3.00 -29.95 -1.03
CA ASP A 912 -3.45 -30.34 -2.37
C ASP A 912 -4.99 -30.46 -2.42
N ALA A 913 -5.61 -29.80 -3.40
CA ALA A 913 -7.05 -29.82 -3.61
C ALA A 913 -7.59 -31.24 -3.83
N ALA A 914 -6.81 -32.14 -4.44
CA ALA A 914 -7.20 -33.54 -4.63
C ALA A 914 -7.26 -34.31 -3.29
N LEU A 915 -6.45 -33.92 -2.31
CA LEU A 915 -6.44 -34.53 -0.98
C LEU A 915 -7.56 -33.95 -0.10
N LEU A 916 -7.76 -32.63 -0.17
CA LEU A 916 -8.78 -31.93 0.63
C LEU A 916 -10.21 -32.12 0.10
N GLY A 917 -10.35 -32.34 -1.21
CA GLY A 917 -11.62 -32.35 -1.91
C GLY A 917 -12.25 -30.97 -2.10
N ILE A 918 -11.55 -29.87 -1.81
CA ILE A 918 -11.96 -28.48 -2.11
C ILE A 918 -10.70 -27.74 -2.53
N ASP A 919 -10.79 -26.81 -3.48
CA ASP A 919 -9.67 -25.96 -3.89
C ASP A 919 -9.39 -24.84 -2.86
N PRO A 920 -8.29 -24.94 -2.06
CA PRO A 920 -7.99 -23.95 -1.01
C PRO A 920 -7.39 -22.65 -1.56
N VAL A 921 -6.95 -22.61 -2.83
CA VAL A 921 -6.36 -21.41 -3.43
C VAL A 921 -7.41 -20.31 -3.59
N ARG A 922 -8.68 -20.71 -3.70
CA ARG A 922 -9.84 -19.83 -3.80
C ARG A 922 -10.39 -19.37 -2.45
N LEU A 923 -9.92 -19.96 -1.35
CA LEU A 923 -10.32 -19.63 0.03
C LEU A 923 -9.26 -18.76 0.71
N PRO A 924 -9.54 -18.15 1.87
CA PRO A 924 -8.53 -17.43 2.66
C PRO A 924 -7.25 -18.24 2.88
N SER A 925 -6.10 -17.57 2.94
CA SER A 925 -4.79 -18.23 3.07
C SER A 925 -4.67 -19.02 4.36
N ASP A 926 -5.19 -18.49 5.46
CA ASP A 926 -5.27 -19.17 6.75
C ASP A 926 -6.33 -20.29 6.80
N GLY A 927 -7.16 -20.41 5.75
CA GLY A 927 -8.24 -21.38 5.64
C GLY A 927 -9.46 -21.08 6.52
N ARG A 928 -9.51 -19.89 7.13
CA ARG A 928 -10.56 -19.50 8.09
C ARG A 928 -11.61 -18.61 7.45
N VAL A 929 -12.86 -18.74 7.88
CA VAL A 929 -13.99 -17.93 7.37
C VAL A 929 -14.74 -17.27 8.52
N PRO A 930 -15.26 -16.03 8.33
CA PRO A 930 -16.01 -15.34 9.37
C PRO A 930 -17.35 -16.04 9.56
N ILE A 931 -17.70 -16.31 10.82
CA ILE A 931 -18.99 -16.92 11.21
C ILE A 931 -19.95 -15.93 11.87
N PHE A 932 -19.43 -14.80 12.36
CA PHE A 932 -20.25 -13.70 12.87
C PHE A 932 -20.21 -12.51 11.91
N ARG A 933 -21.37 -11.90 11.68
CA ARG A 933 -21.50 -10.73 10.81
C ARG A 933 -22.47 -9.72 11.42
N PRO A 934 -22.22 -8.41 11.28
CA PRO A 934 -23.21 -7.38 11.60
C PRO A 934 -24.54 -7.67 10.88
N GLY A 935 -25.65 -7.56 11.61
CA GLY A 935 -27.01 -7.90 11.15
C GLY A 935 -27.35 -9.39 11.19
N GLY A 936 -26.37 -10.28 11.43
CA GLY A 936 -26.59 -11.70 11.65
C GLY A 936 -27.17 -12.00 13.04
N PHE A 937 -27.67 -13.21 13.24
CA PHE A 937 -28.14 -13.69 14.54
C PHE A 937 -27.07 -14.54 15.21
N ALA A 938 -26.82 -14.28 16.49
CA ALA A 938 -25.99 -15.11 17.34
C ALA A 938 -26.77 -15.57 18.57
N VAL A 939 -26.41 -16.74 19.09
CA VAL A 939 -27.00 -17.40 20.24
C VAL A 939 -25.88 -17.62 21.24
N VAL A 940 -25.97 -16.96 22.40
CA VAL A 940 -25.12 -17.29 23.54
C VAL A 940 -25.84 -18.37 24.33
N GLY A 941 -25.16 -19.47 24.62
CA GLY A 941 -25.77 -20.62 25.29
C GLY A 941 -24.85 -21.29 26.28
N HIS A 942 -25.44 -21.84 27.34
CA HIS A 942 -24.74 -22.61 28.35
C HIS A 942 -25.57 -23.84 28.78
N THR A 943 -24.98 -25.03 28.67
CA THR A 943 -25.60 -26.30 29.08
C THR A 943 -25.17 -26.64 30.52
N GLY A 944 -26.12 -26.75 31.44
CA GLY A 944 -25.91 -27.36 32.76
C GLY A 944 -26.28 -28.85 32.76
N ARG A 945 -25.68 -29.64 33.64
CA ARG A 945 -25.94 -31.07 33.79
C ARG A 945 -26.18 -31.42 35.25
N ILE A 946 -27.21 -32.24 35.51
CA ILE A 946 -27.54 -32.75 36.84
C ILE A 946 -27.73 -34.26 36.73
N THR A 947 -26.90 -35.05 37.41
CA THR A 947 -27.07 -36.51 37.48
C THR A 947 -27.81 -36.88 38.76
N ALA A 948 -28.93 -37.60 38.63
CA ALA A 948 -29.78 -37.99 39.75
C ALA A 948 -30.45 -39.34 39.51
N SER A 949 -30.72 -40.07 40.59
CA SER A 949 -31.70 -41.17 40.57
C SER A 949 -33.09 -40.61 40.79
N VAL A 950 -34.05 -41.02 39.95
CA VAL A 950 -35.39 -40.43 39.85
C VAL A 950 -36.49 -41.47 40.10
N SER A 951 -37.57 -41.09 40.76
CA SER A 951 -38.77 -41.92 40.95
C SER A 951 -40.03 -41.23 40.44
N ASN A 952 -41.12 -41.98 40.19
CA ASN A 952 -42.40 -41.40 39.78
C ASN A 952 -42.89 -40.37 40.81
N GLY A 953 -43.36 -39.22 40.31
CA GLY A 953 -43.78 -38.07 41.10
C GLY A 953 -42.66 -37.16 41.60
N GLN A 954 -41.37 -37.51 41.37
CA GLN A 954 -40.25 -36.68 41.80
C GLN A 954 -40.08 -35.48 40.85
N THR A 955 -39.89 -34.30 41.43
CA THR A 955 -39.52 -33.08 40.71
C THR A 955 -38.08 -32.70 41.05
N ILE A 956 -37.27 -32.43 40.03
CA ILE A 956 -35.90 -31.91 40.16
C ILE A 956 -35.87 -30.47 39.68
N ASP A 957 -35.31 -29.58 40.51
CA ASP A 957 -35.03 -28.18 40.17
C ASP A 957 -33.64 -28.08 39.53
N CYS A 958 -33.57 -27.43 38.36
CA CYS A 958 -32.32 -27.20 37.62
C CYS A 958 -31.49 -26.02 38.17
N ALA A 959 -31.97 -25.36 39.25
CA ALA A 959 -31.39 -24.18 39.87
C ALA A 959 -31.23 -22.98 38.90
N ARG A 960 -32.01 -22.97 37.81
CA ARG A 960 -32.02 -21.93 36.77
C ARG A 960 -33.43 -21.83 36.20
N VAL A 961 -33.92 -20.62 36.01
CA VAL A 961 -35.23 -20.31 35.41
C VAL A 961 -35.08 -19.99 33.92
N ARG A 962 -36.20 -19.95 33.18
CA ARG A 962 -36.26 -19.59 31.74
C ARG A 962 -35.31 -20.44 30.87
N LEU A 963 -35.39 -21.75 31.07
CA LEU A 963 -34.61 -22.72 30.30
C LEU A 963 -35.09 -22.72 28.84
N SER A 964 -34.16 -22.71 27.88
CA SER A 964 -34.51 -22.87 26.48
C SER A 964 -34.79 -24.33 26.12
N ARG A 965 -34.17 -25.27 26.83
CA ARG A 965 -34.30 -26.71 26.58
C ARG A 965 -33.95 -27.52 27.82
N VAL A 966 -34.64 -28.65 27.99
CA VAL A 966 -34.27 -29.74 28.89
C VAL A 966 -34.20 -31.05 28.10
N ARG A 967 -33.21 -31.89 28.42
CA ARG A 967 -33.03 -33.24 27.88
C ARG A 967 -32.69 -34.18 29.03
N VAL A 968 -33.32 -35.35 29.06
CA VAL A 968 -32.99 -36.40 30.03
C VAL A 968 -32.28 -37.54 29.30
N VAL A 969 -31.11 -37.93 29.79
CA VAL A 969 -30.26 -38.99 29.24
C VAL A 969 -30.12 -40.10 30.27
N GLY A 970 -30.38 -41.35 29.88
CA GLY A 970 -30.17 -42.50 30.75
C GLY A 970 -28.68 -42.79 30.98
N HIS A 971 -28.36 -43.62 31.98
CA HIS A 971 -26.98 -44.03 32.27
C HIS A 971 -26.31 -44.74 31.08
N ASN A 972 -27.11 -45.37 30.20
CA ASN A 972 -26.67 -45.97 28.94
C ASN A 972 -26.37 -44.96 27.81
N GLY A 973 -26.45 -43.65 28.08
CA GLY A 973 -26.24 -42.60 27.09
C GLY A 973 -27.40 -42.36 26.12
N VAL A 974 -28.52 -43.07 26.28
CA VAL A 974 -29.69 -42.96 25.40
C VAL A 974 -30.65 -41.88 25.91
N VAL A 975 -31.13 -41.04 25.00
CA VAL A 975 -32.11 -39.99 25.31
C VAL A 975 -33.46 -40.59 25.65
N ILE A 976 -34.00 -40.16 26.78
CA ILE A 976 -35.32 -40.51 27.24
C ILE A 976 -36.30 -39.43 26.76
N ARG A 977 -37.38 -39.85 26.08
CA ARG A 977 -38.34 -38.93 25.42
C ARG A 977 -39.71 -38.86 26.07
N THR A 978 -40.04 -39.82 26.93
CA THR A 978 -41.37 -39.96 27.54
C THR A 978 -41.22 -40.32 29.00
N GLY A 979 -42.20 -39.97 29.84
CA GLY A 979 -42.20 -40.29 31.28
C GLY A 979 -41.70 -39.16 32.19
N TYR A 980 -41.53 -37.95 31.62
CA TYR A 980 -41.31 -36.72 32.38
C TYR A 980 -42.00 -35.54 31.69
N VAL A 981 -42.26 -34.48 32.47
CA VAL A 981 -42.79 -33.19 32.04
C VAL A 981 -41.84 -32.11 32.53
N THR A 982 -41.66 -31.06 31.73
CA THR A 982 -40.74 -29.96 32.04
C THR A 982 -41.51 -28.65 32.15
N ASP A 983 -41.26 -27.90 33.23
CA ASP A 983 -41.60 -26.49 33.32
C ASP A 983 -40.34 -25.69 33.00
N LEU A 984 -40.25 -25.21 31.76
CA LEU A 984 -39.07 -24.50 31.27
C LEU A 984 -38.93 -23.12 31.94
N GLU A 985 -40.04 -22.49 32.31
CA GLU A 985 -40.01 -21.15 32.87
C GLU A 985 -39.61 -21.17 34.34
N ALA A 986 -40.18 -22.11 35.11
CA ALA A 986 -39.76 -22.36 36.49
C ALA A 986 -38.42 -23.12 36.59
N GLY A 987 -38.00 -23.81 35.53
CA GLY A 987 -36.73 -24.54 35.50
C GLY A 987 -36.76 -25.91 36.14
N THR A 988 -37.91 -26.60 36.13
CA THR A 988 -38.10 -27.87 36.85
C THR A 988 -38.47 -29.03 35.93
N VAL A 989 -38.10 -30.25 36.33
CA VAL A 989 -38.38 -31.49 35.62
C VAL A 989 -39.10 -32.45 36.55
N THR A 990 -40.34 -32.83 36.19
CA THR A 990 -41.17 -33.75 36.97
C THR A 990 -41.28 -35.09 36.28
N PHE A 991 -40.88 -36.17 36.95
CA PHE A 991 -40.90 -37.52 36.41
C PHE A 991 -42.26 -38.18 36.68
N THR A 992 -42.97 -38.57 35.63
CA THR A 992 -44.32 -39.15 35.70
C THR A 992 -44.31 -40.67 35.60
N ASP A 993 -43.42 -41.23 34.77
CA ASP A 993 -43.21 -42.68 34.62
C ASP A 993 -41.75 -42.99 34.26
N VAL A 994 -41.00 -43.54 35.21
CA VAL A 994 -39.59 -43.92 35.05
C VAL A 994 -39.40 -45.39 34.64
N THR A 995 -40.49 -46.10 34.32
CA THR A 995 -40.42 -47.51 33.93
C THR A 995 -39.51 -47.68 32.70
N GLY A 996 -38.49 -48.53 32.81
CA GLY A 996 -37.54 -48.79 31.73
C GLY A 996 -36.40 -47.75 31.61
N TYR A 997 -36.32 -46.77 32.50
CA TYR A 997 -35.22 -45.81 32.52
C TYR A 997 -33.90 -46.49 32.95
N SER A 998 -32.82 -46.20 32.23
CA SER A 998 -31.47 -46.54 32.67
C SER A 998 -30.99 -45.48 33.67
N GLN A 999 -30.82 -45.86 34.94
CA GLN A 999 -30.49 -44.93 36.04
C GLN A 999 -29.04 -45.08 36.53
N PRO A 1000 -28.44 -44.03 37.14
CA PRO A 1000 -28.98 -42.67 37.32
C PRO A 1000 -29.14 -41.94 35.98
N VAL A 1001 -30.10 -41.02 35.91
CA VAL A 1001 -30.32 -40.20 34.71
C VAL A 1001 -29.52 -38.90 34.81
N THR A 1002 -29.09 -38.37 33.67
CA THR A 1002 -28.47 -37.04 33.55
C THR A 1002 -29.46 -36.09 32.87
N ILE A 1003 -29.85 -35.05 33.59
CA ILE A 1003 -30.69 -33.96 33.11
C ILE A 1003 -29.77 -32.87 32.58
N GLU A 1004 -29.77 -32.68 31.26
CA GLU A 1004 -29.11 -31.57 30.60
C GLU A 1004 -30.11 -30.42 30.43
N HIS A 1005 -29.81 -29.25 30.98
CA HIS A 1005 -30.67 -28.08 30.95
C HIS A 1005 -29.91 -26.88 30.39
N ARG A 1006 -30.49 -26.16 29.43
CA ARG A 1006 -29.81 -25.10 28.69
C ARG A 1006 -30.49 -23.75 28.89
N ILE A 1007 -29.67 -22.72 29.05
CA ILE A 1007 -30.08 -21.31 28.99
C ILE A 1007 -29.52 -20.69 27.71
N GLU A 1008 -30.28 -19.81 27.07
CA GLU A 1008 -29.87 -19.16 25.82
C GLU A 1008 -30.41 -17.73 25.68
N ASP A 1009 -29.62 -16.88 25.02
CA ASP A 1009 -30.03 -15.58 24.52
C ASP A 1009 -29.67 -15.48 23.04
N MET A 1010 -30.69 -15.37 22.19
CA MET A 1010 -30.49 -15.08 20.76
C MET A 1010 -30.55 -13.58 20.53
N ALA A 1011 -29.54 -12.96 19.93
CA ALA A 1011 -29.54 -11.53 19.65
C ALA A 1011 -29.04 -11.23 18.24
N VAL A 1012 -29.45 -10.08 17.71
CA VAL A 1012 -28.87 -9.55 16.47
C VAL A 1012 -27.51 -8.96 16.80
N VAL A 1013 -26.51 -9.39 16.05
CA VAL A 1013 -25.15 -8.90 16.13
C VAL A 1013 -25.13 -7.47 15.57
N ARG A 1014 -24.79 -6.50 16.41
CA ARG A 1014 -24.63 -5.11 16.01
C ARG A 1014 -23.27 -4.89 15.33
N ASP A 1015 -22.21 -5.45 15.90
CA ASP A 1015 -20.85 -5.30 15.41
C ASP A 1015 -19.97 -6.49 15.82
N VAL A 1016 -18.93 -6.75 15.02
CA VAL A 1016 -18.02 -7.89 15.17
C VAL A 1016 -16.58 -7.40 14.99
N GLN A 1017 -15.73 -7.73 15.96
CA GLN A 1017 -14.34 -7.30 16.02
C GLN A 1017 -13.39 -8.49 15.83
N ILE A 1018 -12.30 -8.28 15.08
CA ILE A 1018 -11.30 -9.32 14.78
C ILE A 1018 -10.69 -9.94 16.04
N ASN A 1019 -10.61 -9.15 17.10
CA ASN A 1019 -10.10 -9.57 18.40
C ASN A 1019 -11.05 -10.53 19.15
N GLY A 1020 -12.19 -10.93 18.59
CA GLY A 1020 -13.16 -11.82 19.25
C GLY A 1020 -14.34 -11.12 19.94
N GLU A 1021 -14.40 -9.78 19.94
CA GLU A 1021 -15.50 -9.05 20.58
C GLU A 1021 -16.74 -8.96 19.68
N ILE A 1022 -17.89 -9.29 20.25
CA ILE A 1022 -19.18 -9.29 19.54
C ILE A 1022 -20.15 -8.44 20.35
N SER A 1023 -20.76 -7.44 19.70
CA SER A 1023 -21.77 -6.59 20.32
C SER A 1023 -23.17 -6.91 19.79
N PHE A 1024 -24.17 -6.75 20.64
CA PHE A 1024 -25.56 -7.07 20.37
C PHE A 1024 -26.45 -5.82 20.37
N THR A 1025 -27.60 -5.91 19.72
CA THR A 1025 -28.62 -4.84 19.73
C THR A 1025 -29.46 -4.81 21.01
N ARG A 1026 -29.40 -5.87 21.82
CA ARG A 1026 -30.13 -6.01 23.08
C ARG A 1026 -29.20 -6.59 24.16
N PRO A 1027 -29.43 -6.27 25.45
CA PRO A 1027 -28.63 -6.82 26.53
C PRO A 1027 -28.91 -8.31 26.73
N LEU A 1028 -27.92 -9.05 27.25
CA LEU A 1028 -28.08 -10.44 27.67
C LEU A 1028 -29.02 -10.54 28.87
N THR A 1029 -29.84 -11.59 28.92
CA THR A 1029 -30.81 -11.81 29.98
C THR A 1029 -30.36 -12.84 31.01
N HIS A 1030 -29.29 -13.59 30.73
CA HIS A 1030 -28.67 -14.55 31.63
C HIS A 1030 -27.18 -14.26 31.85
N ALA A 1031 -26.64 -14.82 32.93
CA ALA A 1031 -25.19 -14.88 33.15
C ALA A 1031 -24.62 -16.16 32.50
N TYR A 1032 -23.48 -16.01 31.83
CA TYR A 1032 -22.80 -17.07 31.09
C TYR A 1032 -21.40 -17.29 31.66
N PRO A 1033 -21.19 -18.38 32.43
CA PRO A 1033 -19.89 -18.67 33.04
C PRO A 1033 -18.88 -19.22 32.02
N LEU A 1034 -17.60 -19.06 32.34
CA LEU A 1034 -16.49 -19.70 31.61
C LEU A 1034 -16.40 -21.19 31.94
N ALA A 1035 -15.72 -21.94 31.07
CA ALA A 1035 -15.43 -23.35 31.29
C ALA A 1035 -14.64 -23.56 32.59
N SER A 1036 -15.00 -24.60 33.33
CA SER A 1036 -14.22 -25.05 34.48
C SER A 1036 -12.86 -25.60 34.02
N PRO A 1037 -11.76 -25.36 34.75
CA PRO A 1037 -10.46 -25.92 34.40
C PRO A 1037 -10.52 -27.45 34.28
N GLY A 1038 -10.18 -27.99 33.10
CA GLY A 1038 -10.21 -29.43 32.82
C GLY A 1038 -11.53 -29.97 32.26
N ASP A 1039 -12.58 -29.17 32.16
CA ASP A 1039 -13.84 -29.54 31.48
C ASP A 1039 -14.29 -28.42 30.51
N PRO A 1040 -13.77 -28.40 29.26
CA PRO A 1040 -14.13 -27.38 28.27
C PRO A 1040 -15.61 -27.40 27.89
N ALA A 1041 -16.31 -28.54 28.07
CA ALA A 1041 -17.73 -28.66 27.77
C ALA A 1041 -18.64 -27.98 28.81
N SER A 1042 -18.10 -27.66 30.00
CA SER A 1042 -18.82 -26.91 31.05
C SER A 1042 -18.93 -25.41 30.81
N GLY A 1043 -18.29 -24.89 29.75
CA GLY A 1043 -18.26 -23.46 29.44
C GLY A 1043 -19.48 -22.94 28.70
N SER A 1044 -19.54 -21.62 28.54
CA SER A 1044 -20.52 -20.97 27.68
C SER A 1044 -19.94 -20.75 26.28
N PHE A 1045 -20.81 -20.87 25.29
CA PHE A 1045 -20.45 -20.73 23.88
C PHE A 1045 -21.32 -19.67 23.21
N VAL A 1046 -20.77 -19.05 22.17
CA VAL A 1046 -21.55 -18.22 21.24
C VAL A 1046 -21.55 -18.88 19.86
N SER A 1047 -22.75 -19.01 19.30
CA SER A 1047 -22.99 -19.65 18.01
C SER A 1047 -23.74 -18.72 17.08
N SER A 1048 -23.30 -18.61 15.83
CA SER A 1048 -24.09 -17.94 14.79
C SER A 1048 -25.23 -18.85 14.32
N ALA A 1049 -26.40 -18.27 14.02
CA ALA A 1049 -27.60 -19.04 13.65
C ALA A 1049 -27.83 -19.07 12.13
N LEU A 1050 -28.01 -20.28 11.58
CA LEU A 1050 -28.45 -20.49 10.21
C LEU A 1050 -29.98 -20.39 10.18
N VAL A 1051 -30.49 -19.23 9.74
CA VAL A 1051 -31.94 -18.95 9.73
C VAL A 1051 -32.61 -19.60 8.52
N ALA A 1052 -33.60 -20.45 8.78
CA ALA A 1052 -34.47 -21.08 7.79
C ALA A 1052 -35.76 -20.27 7.57
N GLY A 1053 -36.22 -19.52 8.57
CA GLY A 1053 -37.51 -18.82 8.56
C GLY A 1053 -38.65 -19.74 8.99
N ASP A 1054 -39.89 -19.40 8.64
CA ASP A 1054 -41.05 -20.21 9.01
C ASP A 1054 -41.15 -21.48 8.14
N LEU A 1055 -41.30 -22.63 8.77
CA LEU A 1055 -41.39 -23.93 8.11
C LEU A 1055 -42.82 -24.47 8.17
N PHE A 1056 -43.43 -24.63 7.00
CA PHE A 1056 -44.70 -25.32 6.81
C PHE A 1056 -44.83 -25.78 5.36
N ALA A 1057 -45.60 -26.85 5.15
CA ALA A 1057 -45.93 -27.36 3.83
C ALA A 1057 -46.98 -26.48 3.16
N ARG A 1058 -46.76 -26.12 1.90
CA ARG A 1058 -47.71 -25.35 1.09
C ARG A 1058 -47.63 -25.67 -0.39
N VAL A 1059 -48.72 -25.37 -1.09
CA VAL A 1059 -48.76 -25.32 -2.56
C VAL A 1059 -48.60 -23.88 -2.99
N ASN A 1060 -47.75 -23.62 -3.98
CA ASN A 1060 -47.66 -22.32 -4.62
C ASN A 1060 -47.73 -22.47 -6.15
N LEU A 1061 -48.13 -21.39 -6.82
CA LEU A 1061 -48.15 -21.27 -8.28
C LEU A 1061 -48.96 -22.37 -8.97
N VAL A 1062 -50.30 -22.23 -9.05
CA VAL A 1062 -51.16 -23.18 -9.78
C VAL A 1062 -51.62 -22.56 -11.08
N PHE A 1063 -51.32 -23.19 -12.22
CA PHE A 1063 -51.78 -22.73 -13.53
C PHE A 1063 -51.97 -23.88 -14.52
N ASP A 1064 -52.82 -23.67 -15.52
CA ASP A 1064 -53.05 -24.60 -16.62
C ASP A 1064 -52.34 -24.14 -17.90
N GLN A 1065 -51.87 -25.09 -18.71
CA GLN A 1065 -51.13 -24.83 -19.95
C GLN A 1065 -51.56 -25.85 -21.01
N SER A 1066 -51.70 -25.38 -22.26
CA SER A 1066 -52.23 -26.22 -23.35
C SER A 1066 -51.31 -27.39 -23.72
N THR A 1067 -50.00 -27.18 -23.72
CA THR A 1067 -49.01 -28.23 -24.02
C THR A 1067 -47.71 -27.98 -23.26
N TRP A 1068 -47.15 -29.00 -22.61
CA TRP A 1068 -45.81 -28.96 -22.02
C TRP A 1068 -44.72 -29.39 -23.01
N ASN A 1069 -43.69 -28.57 -23.19
CA ASN A 1069 -42.57 -28.83 -24.12
C ASN A 1069 -41.35 -29.49 -23.47
N GLY A 1070 -41.48 -29.95 -22.22
CA GLY A 1070 -40.38 -30.53 -21.44
C GLY A 1070 -39.57 -29.52 -20.61
N SER A 1071 -39.83 -28.21 -20.73
CA SER A 1071 -39.16 -27.19 -19.92
C SER A 1071 -39.85 -26.97 -18.57
N TRP A 1072 -39.08 -26.97 -17.48
CA TRP A 1072 -39.59 -26.63 -16.15
C TRP A 1072 -39.55 -25.11 -15.96
N SER A 1073 -40.72 -24.51 -15.72
CA SER A 1073 -40.89 -23.07 -15.54
C SER A 1073 -41.89 -22.79 -14.42
N ASP A 1074 -41.65 -21.69 -13.71
CA ASP A 1074 -42.55 -21.12 -12.70
C ASP A 1074 -43.53 -20.10 -13.32
N GLU A 1075 -43.43 -19.89 -14.63
CA GLU A 1075 -44.32 -19.07 -15.46
C GLU A 1075 -44.89 -19.89 -16.64
N LEU A 1076 -46.06 -19.48 -17.11
CA LEU A 1076 -46.74 -20.10 -18.25
C LEU A 1076 -45.94 -19.91 -19.54
N ILE A 1077 -45.63 -21.02 -20.22
CA ILE A 1077 -44.96 -21.00 -21.53
C ILE A 1077 -45.97 -21.42 -22.61
N GLY A 1078 -46.24 -20.52 -23.56
CA GLY A 1078 -47.20 -20.76 -24.64
C GLY A 1078 -48.60 -20.24 -24.28
N SER A 1079 -49.64 -21.04 -24.56
CA SER A 1079 -51.04 -20.67 -24.30
C SER A 1079 -51.58 -21.39 -23.06
N ALA A 1080 -52.47 -20.72 -22.32
CA ALA A 1080 -53.28 -21.37 -21.28
C ALA A 1080 -54.19 -22.44 -21.88
N ALA A 1081 -54.57 -23.43 -21.06
CA ALA A 1081 -55.55 -24.41 -21.49
C ALA A 1081 -56.95 -23.77 -21.45
N THR A 1082 -57.86 -24.21 -22.32
CA THR A 1082 -59.26 -23.75 -22.25
C THR A 1082 -59.98 -24.29 -21.00
N ALA A 1083 -59.50 -25.41 -20.46
CA ALA A 1083 -59.99 -25.99 -19.22
C ALA A 1083 -59.09 -25.59 -18.04
N THR A 1084 -59.70 -25.25 -16.92
CA THR A 1084 -59.01 -24.78 -15.71
C THR A 1084 -59.35 -25.66 -14.52
N PHE A 1085 -58.37 -25.87 -13.64
CA PHE A 1085 -58.56 -26.53 -12.36
C PHE A 1085 -59.00 -25.50 -11.31
N ASN A 1086 -60.15 -25.71 -10.66
CA ASN A 1086 -60.69 -24.79 -9.65
C ASN A 1086 -60.02 -25.00 -8.29
N HIS A 1087 -58.77 -24.55 -8.18
CA HIS A 1087 -57.99 -24.60 -6.93
C HIS A 1087 -58.61 -23.73 -5.81
N THR A 1088 -59.34 -22.67 -6.14
CA THR A 1088 -59.91 -21.76 -5.14
C THR A 1088 -61.00 -22.42 -4.30
N GLN A 1089 -61.90 -23.18 -4.92
CA GLN A 1089 -62.98 -23.88 -4.21
C GLN A 1089 -62.55 -25.27 -3.73
N TYR A 1090 -61.63 -25.92 -4.46
CA TYR A 1090 -61.12 -27.26 -4.15
C TYR A 1090 -59.59 -27.25 -4.12
N PRO A 1091 -58.99 -26.74 -3.04
CA PRO A 1091 -57.55 -26.56 -2.96
C PRO A 1091 -56.81 -27.90 -2.99
N ILE A 1092 -55.65 -27.88 -3.64
CA ILE A 1092 -54.65 -28.95 -3.53
C ILE A 1092 -54.11 -28.87 -2.11
N THR A 1093 -54.24 -29.97 -1.36
CA THR A 1093 -53.85 -30.02 0.05
C THR A 1093 -52.56 -30.81 0.23
N VAL A 1094 -51.78 -30.44 1.24
CA VAL A 1094 -50.49 -31.02 1.58
C VAL A 1094 -50.38 -31.18 3.11
N THR A 1095 -49.44 -31.98 3.58
CA THR A 1095 -49.09 -32.07 5.01
C THR A 1095 -47.58 -31.84 5.19
N ASN A 1096 -47.17 -31.35 6.35
CA ASN A 1096 -45.78 -31.14 6.73
C ASN A 1096 -44.95 -32.44 6.58
N ARG A 1097 -45.53 -33.57 6.97
CA ARG A 1097 -44.91 -34.89 6.82
C ARG A 1097 -44.82 -35.35 5.35
N GLY A 1098 -45.81 -35.05 4.51
CA GLY A 1098 -45.91 -35.61 3.16
C GLY A 1098 -45.26 -34.79 2.06
N ALA A 1099 -45.36 -33.46 2.15
CA ALA A 1099 -44.92 -32.57 1.09
C ALA A 1099 -43.39 -32.60 0.88
N LEU A 1100 -43.00 -32.64 -0.38
CA LEU A 1100 -41.62 -32.45 -0.83
C LEU A 1100 -41.52 -31.10 -1.56
N THR A 1101 -40.42 -30.36 -1.41
CA THR A 1101 -40.20 -29.17 -2.23
C THR A 1101 -39.89 -29.60 -3.66
N GLU A 1102 -40.86 -29.47 -4.56
CA GLU A 1102 -40.85 -30.08 -5.90
C GLU A 1102 -41.77 -29.31 -6.87
N ARG A 1103 -41.48 -29.38 -8.16
CA ARG A 1103 -42.38 -28.89 -9.22
C ARG A 1103 -43.14 -30.05 -9.85
N TRP A 1104 -44.44 -29.86 -10.08
CA TRP A 1104 -45.33 -30.91 -10.57
C TRP A 1104 -45.99 -30.55 -11.91
N VAL A 1105 -46.16 -31.57 -12.75
CA VAL A 1105 -46.96 -31.58 -13.98
C VAL A 1105 -48.00 -32.67 -13.86
N VAL A 1106 -49.26 -32.32 -14.00
CA VAL A 1106 -50.33 -33.30 -14.24
C VAL A 1106 -50.70 -33.21 -15.70
N ARG A 1107 -50.34 -34.22 -16.50
CA ARG A 1107 -50.53 -34.23 -17.95
C ARG A 1107 -51.69 -35.12 -18.35
N MET A 1108 -52.65 -34.54 -19.05
CA MET A 1108 -53.80 -35.26 -19.59
C MET A 1108 -53.36 -36.19 -20.72
N THR A 1109 -53.59 -37.49 -20.55
CA THR A 1109 -53.34 -38.51 -21.59
C THR A 1109 -54.58 -38.69 -22.47
N ASN A 1110 -55.77 -38.41 -21.92
CA ASN A 1110 -57.03 -38.22 -22.64
C ASN A 1110 -57.88 -37.14 -21.92
N SER A 1111 -59.16 -37.00 -22.26
CA SER A 1111 -60.03 -35.98 -21.64
C SER A 1111 -60.34 -36.20 -20.15
N THR A 1112 -60.06 -37.38 -19.60
CA THR A 1112 -60.38 -37.76 -18.21
C THR A 1112 -59.23 -38.42 -17.46
N SER A 1113 -58.25 -39.00 -18.14
CA SER A 1113 -57.08 -39.66 -17.53
C SER A 1113 -55.84 -38.77 -17.62
N PHE A 1114 -55.00 -38.83 -16.59
CA PHE A 1114 -53.76 -38.07 -16.53
C PHE A 1114 -52.62 -38.87 -15.87
N GLU A 1115 -51.40 -38.41 -16.10
CA GLU A 1115 -50.19 -38.81 -15.38
C GLU A 1115 -49.67 -37.66 -14.51
N VAL A 1116 -49.11 -37.97 -13.36
CA VAL A 1116 -48.49 -37.02 -12.43
C VAL A 1116 -46.98 -37.17 -12.49
N ILE A 1117 -46.28 -36.08 -12.79
CA ILE A 1117 -44.85 -36.05 -13.05
C ILE A 1117 -44.20 -34.97 -12.17
N GLY A 1118 -43.19 -35.32 -11.38
CA GLY A 1118 -42.33 -34.37 -10.67
C GLY A 1118 -41.02 -34.10 -11.42
N GLU A 1119 -40.42 -32.93 -11.20
CA GLU A 1119 -39.14 -32.53 -11.84
C GLU A 1119 -38.01 -33.50 -11.51
N ASN A 1120 -37.90 -33.91 -10.25
CA ASN A 1120 -36.82 -34.78 -9.78
C ASN A 1120 -37.27 -36.22 -9.53
N VAL A 1121 -38.57 -36.45 -9.30
CA VAL A 1121 -39.14 -37.79 -9.01
C VAL A 1121 -39.76 -38.49 -10.21
N GLY A 1122 -39.91 -37.82 -11.35
CA GLY A 1122 -40.50 -38.41 -12.56
C GLY A 1122 -41.99 -38.74 -12.41
N VAL A 1123 -42.49 -39.73 -13.18
CA VAL A 1123 -43.90 -40.14 -13.14
C VAL A 1123 -44.18 -40.93 -11.86
N ILE A 1124 -45.00 -40.38 -10.96
CA ILE A 1124 -45.26 -40.98 -9.64
C ILE A 1124 -46.64 -41.63 -9.52
N ALA A 1125 -47.59 -41.27 -10.39
CA ALA A 1125 -48.92 -41.85 -10.41
C ALA A 1125 -49.63 -41.60 -11.73
N THR A 1126 -50.66 -42.40 -12.00
CA THR A 1126 -51.70 -42.11 -12.98
C THR A 1126 -53.02 -41.91 -12.23
N GLY A 1127 -53.89 -41.07 -12.77
CA GLY A 1127 -55.16 -40.72 -12.15
C GLY A 1127 -56.24 -40.40 -13.18
N ASN A 1128 -57.43 -40.08 -12.68
CA ASN A 1128 -58.53 -39.61 -13.51
C ASN A 1128 -59.26 -38.45 -12.84
N THR A 1129 -60.07 -37.72 -13.61
CA THR A 1129 -60.78 -36.54 -13.12
C THR A 1129 -61.98 -36.86 -12.22
N SER A 1130 -62.39 -38.14 -12.10
CA SER A 1130 -63.55 -38.56 -11.29
C SER A 1130 -63.21 -39.07 -9.89
N ALA A 1131 -61.92 -39.18 -9.54
CA ALA A 1131 -61.46 -39.61 -8.22
C ALA A 1131 -60.31 -38.73 -7.70
N ASP A 1132 -60.21 -38.60 -6.38
CA ASP A 1132 -59.10 -37.90 -5.75
C ASP A 1132 -57.78 -38.61 -6.09
N CYS A 1133 -56.78 -37.83 -6.51
CA CYS A 1133 -55.43 -38.34 -6.74
C CYS A 1133 -54.53 -37.91 -5.58
N ALA A 1134 -54.03 -38.89 -4.81
CA ALA A 1134 -53.17 -38.67 -3.66
C ALA A 1134 -51.97 -39.62 -3.70
N PRO A 1135 -50.95 -39.33 -4.53
CA PRO A 1135 -49.80 -40.22 -4.68
C PRO A 1135 -48.96 -40.25 -3.39
N ASN A 1136 -48.68 -41.46 -2.88
CA ASN A 1136 -47.90 -41.65 -1.66
C ASN A 1136 -46.43 -41.26 -1.83
N ASN A 1137 -45.91 -40.53 -0.85
CA ASN A 1137 -44.48 -40.29 -0.70
C ASN A 1137 -43.81 -41.55 -0.12
N PRO A 1138 -42.92 -42.24 -0.86
CA PRO A 1138 -42.26 -43.45 -0.37
C PRO A 1138 -41.40 -43.22 0.88
N ALA A 1139 -40.92 -41.98 1.08
CA ALA A 1139 -40.08 -41.65 2.22
C ALA A 1139 -40.86 -41.58 3.53
N THR A 1140 -42.14 -41.18 3.49
CA THR A 1140 -42.92 -40.90 4.71
C THR A 1140 -44.19 -41.72 4.84
N GLY A 1141 -44.60 -42.43 3.78
CA GLY A 1141 -45.80 -43.28 3.76
C GLY A 1141 -47.12 -42.50 3.68
N VAL A 1142 -47.07 -41.17 3.60
CA VAL A 1142 -48.22 -40.28 3.43
C VAL A 1142 -48.19 -39.58 2.06
N PRO A 1143 -49.33 -39.10 1.50
CA PRO A 1143 -49.35 -38.47 0.18
C PRO A 1143 -48.44 -37.24 0.05
N TYR A 1144 -47.80 -37.07 -1.11
CA TYR A 1144 -47.07 -35.82 -1.45
C TYR A 1144 -48.00 -34.60 -1.42
N PHE A 1145 -49.19 -34.79 -1.99
CA PHE A 1145 -50.30 -33.86 -2.02
C PHE A 1145 -51.58 -34.65 -2.27
N ARG A 1146 -52.73 -34.02 -2.08
CA ARG A 1146 -54.05 -34.54 -2.47
C ARG A 1146 -54.68 -33.57 -3.46
N LEU A 1147 -54.99 -34.09 -4.65
CA LEU A 1147 -55.66 -33.39 -5.75
C LEU A 1147 -57.14 -33.80 -5.76
N PRO A 1148 -58.08 -32.91 -5.37
CA PRO A 1148 -59.50 -33.24 -5.30
C PRO A 1148 -60.14 -33.50 -6.67
N ALA A 1149 -60.98 -34.52 -6.79
CA ALA A 1149 -61.74 -34.82 -8.02
C ALA A 1149 -62.63 -33.65 -8.46
N LEU A 1150 -63.26 -32.98 -7.49
CA LEU A 1150 -64.22 -31.89 -7.74
C LEU A 1150 -63.56 -30.62 -8.31
N GLY A 1151 -62.22 -30.52 -8.26
CA GLY A 1151 -61.49 -29.37 -8.82
C GLY A 1151 -61.40 -29.40 -10.35
N TRP A 1152 -61.66 -30.53 -11.01
CA TRP A 1152 -61.55 -30.64 -12.45
C TRP A 1152 -62.74 -29.97 -13.17
N GLY A 1153 -62.46 -28.87 -13.89
CA GLY A 1153 -63.42 -28.27 -14.82
C GLY A 1153 -63.64 -29.12 -16.09
N ASN A 1154 -64.63 -28.75 -16.91
CA ASN A 1154 -64.86 -29.39 -18.21
C ASN A 1154 -63.88 -28.90 -19.28
N GLY A 1155 -63.65 -29.71 -20.34
CA GLY A 1155 -62.92 -29.28 -21.54
C GLY A 1155 -61.44 -29.68 -21.62
N TRP A 1156 -60.96 -30.59 -20.75
CA TRP A 1156 -59.60 -31.10 -20.83
C TRP A 1156 -59.38 -31.95 -22.08
N ALA A 1157 -58.21 -31.79 -22.72
CA ALA A 1157 -57.80 -32.53 -23.90
C ALA A 1157 -56.43 -33.18 -23.68
N THR A 1158 -56.11 -34.20 -24.48
CA THR A 1158 -54.78 -34.82 -24.47
C THR A 1158 -53.70 -33.76 -24.70
N GLY A 1159 -52.68 -33.75 -23.84
CA GLY A 1159 -51.58 -32.79 -23.90
C GLY A 1159 -51.72 -31.60 -22.96
N ASN A 1160 -52.94 -31.24 -22.54
CA ASN A 1160 -53.15 -30.21 -21.52
C ASN A 1160 -52.45 -30.60 -20.22
N VAL A 1161 -51.89 -29.61 -19.53
CA VAL A 1161 -51.22 -29.81 -18.25
C VAL A 1161 -51.73 -28.86 -17.17
N LEU A 1162 -51.83 -29.36 -15.96
CA LEU A 1162 -51.90 -28.55 -14.74
C LEU A 1162 -50.50 -28.52 -14.11
N ARG A 1163 -49.99 -27.33 -13.85
CA ARG A 1163 -48.69 -27.07 -13.23
C ARG A 1163 -48.92 -26.54 -11.82
N PHE A 1164 -48.19 -27.09 -10.86
CA PHE A 1164 -48.10 -26.52 -9.53
C PHE A 1164 -46.81 -26.88 -8.83
N ASN A 1165 -46.42 -26.09 -7.84
CA ASN A 1165 -45.26 -26.35 -7.01
C ASN A 1165 -45.71 -26.67 -5.59
N THR A 1166 -44.96 -27.54 -4.92
CA THR A 1166 -45.07 -27.75 -3.48
C THR A 1166 -43.78 -27.27 -2.82
N ILE A 1167 -43.91 -26.71 -1.62
CA ILE A 1167 -42.81 -26.41 -0.72
C ILE A 1167 -43.06 -27.29 0.51
N GLY A 1168 -42.12 -28.18 0.82
CA GLY A 1168 -42.17 -29.01 2.02
C GLY A 1168 -41.69 -28.25 3.25
N SER A 1169 -42.02 -28.76 4.45
CA SER A 1169 -41.54 -28.23 5.74
C SER A 1169 -40.07 -28.59 6.03
N GLN A 1170 -39.24 -28.68 4.98
CA GLN A 1170 -37.88 -29.19 5.03
C GLN A 1170 -36.86 -28.10 4.67
N PHE A 1171 -35.83 -27.95 5.50
CA PHE A 1171 -34.73 -27.00 5.27
C PHE A 1171 -33.40 -27.75 5.07
N PRO A 1172 -32.72 -27.57 3.92
CA PRO A 1172 -31.44 -28.22 3.65
C PRO A 1172 -30.28 -27.52 4.39
N VAL A 1173 -29.47 -28.31 5.09
CA VAL A 1173 -28.29 -27.87 5.83
C VAL A 1173 -27.08 -28.71 5.40
N TRP A 1174 -26.02 -28.03 4.98
CA TRP A 1174 -24.72 -28.64 4.76
C TRP A 1174 -23.88 -28.49 6.03
N VAL A 1175 -23.41 -29.63 6.55
CA VAL A 1175 -22.49 -29.73 7.67
C VAL A 1175 -21.10 -30.00 7.11
N VAL A 1176 -20.14 -29.14 7.45
CA VAL A 1176 -18.73 -29.26 7.06
C VAL A 1176 -17.93 -29.62 8.30
N ARG A 1177 -17.20 -30.73 8.26
CA ARG A 1177 -16.20 -31.10 9.27
C ARG A 1177 -14.81 -30.91 8.69
N THR A 1178 -13.97 -30.14 9.38
CA THR A 1178 -12.60 -29.87 8.97
C THR A 1178 -11.63 -30.38 10.02
N VAL A 1179 -10.68 -31.21 9.60
CA VAL A 1179 -9.67 -31.84 10.46
C VAL A 1179 -8.30 -31.27 10.12
N GLN A 1180 -7.65 -30.64 11.09
CA GLN A 1180 -6.28 -30.14 10.97
C GLN A 1180 -5.25 -31.25 11.17
N GLN A 1181 -4.05 -31.05 10.63
CA GLN A 1181 -2.95 -31.98 10.79
C GLN A 1181 -2.46 -32.03 12.25
N GLY A 1182 -2.21 -33.23 12.76
CA GLY A 1182 -1.65 -33.44 14.09
C GLY A 1182 -2.19 -34.67 14.80
N PRO A 1183 -1.60 -35.00 15.96
CA PRO A 1183 -2.03 -36.15 16.75
C PRO A 1183 -3.44 -35.96 17.29
N GLU A 1184 -4.11 -37.08 17.56
CA GLU A 1184 -5.37 -37.12 18.31
C GLU A 1184 -5.16 -36.53 19.71
N SER A 1185 -6.06 -35.63 20.11
CA SER A 1185 -6.01 -34.99 21.44
C SER A 1185 -7.00 -35.59 22.44
N VAL A 1186 -8.07 -36.22 21.95
CA VAL A 1186 -9.12 -36.86 22.74
C VAL A 1186 -9.56 -38.18 22.07
N PRO A 1187 -9.85 -39.24 22.85
CA PRO A 1187 -10.24 -40.56 22.30
C PRO A 1187 -11.69 -40.62 21.80
N ASP A 1188 -12.58 -39.79 22.35
CA ASP A 1188 -13.99 -39.69 21.95
C ASP A 1188 -14.29 -38.21 21.64
N ASP A 1189 -14.81 -37.94 20.44
CA ASP A 1189 -15.14 -36.59 20.00
C ASP A 1189 -16.60 -36.49 19.54
N HIS A 1190 -17.27 -35.38 19.87
CA HIS A 1190 -18.68 -35.17 19.55
C HIS A 1190 -18.98 -33.69 19.38
N PHE A 1191 -20.03 -33.38 18.60
CA PHE A 1191 -20.58 -32.03 18.46
C PHE A 1191 -22.10 -32.10 18.49
N THR A 1192 -22.74 -31.01 18.92
CA THR A 1192 -24.20 -30.94 19.04
C THR A 1192 -24.77 -29.98 18.01
N LEU A 1193 -25.67 -30.46 17.13
CA LEU A 1193 -26.52 -29.61 16.30
C LEU A 1193 -27.85 -29.38 17.01
N LEU A 1194 -28.30 -28.13 17.07
CA LEU A 1194 -29.57 -27.78 17.68
C LEU A 1194 -30.46 -27.07 16.66
N ILE A 1195 -31.67 -27.61 16.50
CA ILE A 1195 -32.76 -27.00 15.73
C ILE A 1195 -33.62 -26.21 16.73
N ARG A 1196 -33.89 -24.95 16.40
CA ARG A 1196 -34.62 -24.01 17.25
C ARG A 1196 -35.73 -23.38 16.43
N GLY A 1197 -36.76 -22.91 17.11
CA GLY A 1197 -37.96 -22.31 16.54
C GLY A 1197 -39.12 -22.44 17.51
N ASP A 1198 -40.19 -21.72 17.24
CA ASP A 1198 -41.32 -21.55 18.13
C ASP A 1198 -42.56 -22.26 17.57
N VAL A 1199 -43.46 -22.65 18.46
CA VAL A 1199 -44.77 -23.23 18.13
C VAL A 1199 -45.85 -22.34 18.71
N ASP A 1200 -47.03 -22.33 18.08
CA ASP A 1200 -48.17 -21.60 18.62
C ASP A 1200 -48.57 -22.23 19.97
N THR A 1201 -48.58 -21.40 21.03
CA THR A 1201 -48.99 -21.80 22.38
C THR A 1201 -50.26 -21.02 22.70
N PRO A 1202 -51.44 -21.66 22.67
CA PRO A 1202 -52.72 -20.98 22.91
C PRO A 1202 -52.89 -20.51 24.36
#